data_AF-G8BKQ9-F1
#
_entry.id   AF-G8BKQ9-F1
#
_cell.length_a   1.000
_cell.length_b   1.000
_cell.length_c   1.000
_cell.angle_alpha   90.00
_cell.angle_beta   90.00
_cell.angle_gamma   90.00
#
_symmetry.space_group_name_H-M   'P 1'
#
loop_
_entity.id
_entity.type
_entity.pdbx_description
1 polymer ?
#
loop_
_entity_poly.entity_id
_entity_poly.type
_entity_poly.pdbx_seq_one_letter_code
_entity_poly.pdbx_strand_id
1 'polypeptide(L)'
;MFKRLNQRLTVSPLGLDEAIETSGTTSLLSKINMTIGYSGKCFERSFTAEQRYSWLGCTKGDQLDGETSLAGLATKYVTPSGNINISQVMVELQSRVALSQEESINHETQSMLWEWYDNHVALLFNLIRLYVMAELKESGGLKTTGTFPKYDDGHVQIDPNFRLLKPDEEISWSWPGGKESENYPRWTSTQSNLPEHNVPHIDLRALSRAEAIVVLLATSKWRRQSNFRIDFDYPKLADQLVYRYTRNIQELDDWISGKSERDFPLSDKRVIWSALRKYVVANNLYNQFYSAASVLSQLLLTVIPDSAEGQVWLTEIVEVGLPRFGSVRGWYPFLTNGEAALIQETALEDWAYLKANPGLLYSTAISVATLLPYGIAARNNNPRNRRQNIVLERDRNLIKQPETFVAACLSLASGLNIPLNGSENAYVFYPGITSENKVWALPCKFKQDAGYLREGDKLVVTGLPYIGSPYVCYPLDLTVTEAPTSGSFKIPKPLKWNQRGALYTALDAWKFAWTARICGYDVNIQIPKSAASYYKYYASNENSWTHILTNGIPNDIDAVQIISLSKRKYHFITIPDYTSSNVQADVDVDVNVSVLCKYFFIKGRRTPRFSNIVIQKDDLIRQIHPVSNESNGMWSSVQRADCGLMIGLRAPVFIPEEFRV
;
A
#
# COMPACT_ATOMS: atom_id res chain seq x y z
N MET A 1 7.08 -8.13 3.52
CA MET A 1 6.60 -7.14 2.52
C MET A 1 7.66 -6.08 2.23
N PHE A 2 8.18 -5.45 3.28
CA PHE A 2 9.03 -4.26 3.20
C PHE A 2 10.36 -4.54 2.51
N LYS A 3 11.06 -5.62 2.87
CA LYS A 3 12.29 -6.01 2.17
C LYS A 3 12.09 -6.24 0.67
N ARG A 4 11.08 -7.03 0.29
CA ARG A 4 10.84 -7.45 -1.11
C ARG A 4 10.46 -6.28 -2.03
N LEU A 5 9.54 -5.42 -1.60
CA LEU A 5 9.10 -4.30 -2.44
C LEU A 5 10.15 -3.18 -2.53
N ASN A 6 10.94 -2.95 -1.47
CA ASN A 6 12.00 -1.93 -1.51
C ASN A 6 13.20 -2.35 -2.36
N GLN A 7 13.46 -3.64 -2.54
CA GLN A 7 14.47 -4.12 -3.49
C GLN A 7 14.19 -3.64 -4.94
N ARG A 8 12.91 -3.48 -5.32
CA ARG A 8 12.54 -2.97 -6.65
C ARG A 8 12.71 -1.46 -6.81
N LEU A 9 12.64 -0.70 -5.72
CA LEU A 9 12.75 0.76 -5.80
C LEU A 9 14.17 1.20 -6.06
N THR A 10 15.18 0.50 -5.54
CA THR A 10 16.61 0.87 -5.69
C THR A 10 16.87 2.36 -5.34
N VAL A 11 16.13 2.91 -4.37
CA VAL A 11 16.24 4.27 -3.85
C VAL A 11 16.37 4.17 -2.33
N SER A 12 17.14 5.06 -1.69
CA SER A 12 17.09 5.17 -0.22
C SER A 12 15.67 5.41 0.26
N PRO A 13 15.25 4.81 1.38
CA PRO A 13 14.02 5.26 2.02
C PRO A 13 14.17 6.71 2.44
N LEU A 14 13.25 7.57 2.00
CA LEU A 14 13.16 8.92 2.53
C LEU A 14 12.62 8.89 3.95
N GLY A 15 13.04 9.85 4.77
CA GLY A 15 12.26 10.21 5.95
C GLY A 15 10.86 10.63 5.51
N LEU A 16 9.84 10.27 6.29
CA LEU A 16 8.44 10.66 6.01
C LEU A 16 8.27 12.19 6.02
N ASP A 17 9.15 12.92 6.73
CA ASP A 17 9.20 14.38 6.77
C ASP A 17 9.72 15.03 5.48
N GLU A 18 10.57 14.34 4.72
CA GLU A 18 11.11 14.81 3.45
C GLU A 18 10.14 14.57 2.28
N ALA A 19 9.09 13.79 2.50
CA ALA A 19 8.29 13.18 1.45
C ALA A 19 7.11 14.01 0.91
N ILE A 20 6.86 15.23 1.39
CA ILE A 20 5.70 16.04 0.96
C ILE A 20 6.13 17.37 0.34
N GLU A 21 5.62 17.65 -0.86
CA GLU A 21 5.60 18.96 -1.49
C GLU A 21 4.46 19.82 -0.88
N THR A 22 3.94 20.82 -1.59
CA THR A 22 2.79 21.62 -1.13
C THR A 22 1.48 20.82 -1.20
N SER A 23 0.59 20.97 -0.21
CA SER A 23 -0.81 20.47 -0.22
C SER A 23 -1.00 18.95 -0.31
N GLY A 24 -0.06 18.14 0.19
CA GLY A 24 -0.24 16.69 0.28
C GLY A 24 0.10 15.93 -1.01
N THR A 25 0.93 16.50 -1.89
CA THR A 25 1.48 15.83 -3.08
C THR A 25 2.97 15.59 -2.96
N THR A 26 3.53 14.75 -3.82
CA THR A 26 4.96 14.45 -3.87
C THR A 26 5.35 13.87 -5.22
N SER A 27 6.60 14.10 -5.63
CA SER A 27 7.05 13.79 -6.98
C SER A 27 8.33 12.96 -6.95
N LEU A 28 8.31 11.81 -7.63
CA LEU A 28 9.47 10.95 -7.81
C LEU A 28 9.92 10.98 -9.27
N LEU A 29 11.19 11.29 -9.50
CA LEU A 29 11.79 11.25 -10.83
C LEU A 29 12.59 9.97 -11.05
N SER A 30 12.51 9.44 -12.26
CA SER A 30 13.32 8.32 -12.74
C SER A 30 14.17 8.78 -13.92
N LYS A 31 15.49 8.59 -13.85
CA LYS A 31 16.39 8.78 -14.99
C LYS A 31 16.42 7.48 -15.78
N ILE A 32 16.00 7.54 -17.04
CA ILE A 32 15.84 6.38 -17.91
C ILE A 32 16.85 6.48 -19.05
N ASN A 33 17.41 5.35 -19.44
CA ASN A 33 18.12 5.20 -20.71
C ASN A 33 17.36 4.21 -21.59
N MET A 34 17.16 4.58 -22.84
CA MET A 34 16.62 3.71 -23.87
C MET A 34 17.69 3.51 -24.94
N THR A 35 17.94 2.26 -25.32
CA THR A 35 18.79 1.91 -26.45
C THR A 35 17.93 1.27 -27.55
N ILE A 36 18.22 1.62 -28.80
CA ILE A 36 17.56 1.09 -29.99
C ILE A 36 18.62 0.53 -30.92
N GLY A 37 18.59 -0.77 -31.15
CA GLY A 37 19.47 -1.47 -32.07
C GLY A 37 18.75 -1.78 -33.38
N TYR A 38 19.31 -1.38 -34.52
CA TYR A 38 18.85 -1.82 -35.84
C TYR A 38 19.92 -1.61 -36.91
N SER A 39 19.95 -2.47 -37.93
CA SER A 39 20.91 -2.42 -39.06
C SER A 39 22.38 -2.32 -38.63
N GLY A 40 22.76 -3.04 -37.56
CA GLY A 40 24.13 -3.02 -37.01
C GLY A 40 24.52 -1.72 -36.30
N LYS A 41 23.57 -0.79 -36.08
CA LYS A 41 23.77 0.46 -35.33
C LYS A 41 23.00 0.40 -34.01
N CYS A 42 23.53 1.09 -33.00
CA CYS A 42 22.87 1.28 -31.71
C CYS A 42 22.73 2.78 -31.45
N PHE A 43 21.54 3.22 -31.09
CA PHE A 43 21.22 4.59 -30.73
C PHE A 43 20.77 4.65 -29.28
N GLU A 44 21.15 5.70 -28.56
CA GLU A 44 20.78 5.86 -27.15
C GLU A 44 20.05 7.17 -26.90
N ARG A 45 19.06 7.13 -26.02
CA ARG A 45 18.40 8.33 -25.49
C ARG A 45 18.21 8.19 -23.98
N SER A 46 18.79 9.14 -23.26
CA SER A 46 18.49 9.35 -21.85
C SER A 46 17.42 10.43 -21.67
N PHE A 47 16.49 10.20 -20.75
CA PHE A 47 15.48 11.19 -20.35
C PHE A 47 15.10 11.02 -18.88
N THR A 48 14.35 11.98 -18.34
CA THR A 48 13.84 11.92 -16.97
C THR A 48 12.32 11.87 -17.02
N ALA A 49 11.73 10.97 -16.24
CA ALA A 49 10.28 10.84 -16.11
C ALA A 49 9.85 11.16 -14.68
N GLU A 50 8.81 11.97 -14.52
CA GLU A 50 8.21 12.32 -13.24
C GLU A 50 6.93 11.52 -12.98
N GLN A 51 6.80 10.91 -11.80
CA GLN A 51 5.54 10.37 -11.30
C GLN A 51 5.14 11.09 -10.03
N ARG A 52 3.95 11.69 -10.04
CA ARG A 52 3.37 12.35 -8.88
C ARG A 52 2.49 11.40 -8.07
N TYR A 53 2.50 11.56 -6.76
CA TYR A 53 1.67 10.85 -5.80
C TYR A 53 0.96 11.86 -4.90
N SER A 54 -0.11 11.41 -4.28
CA SER A 54 -0.85 12.18 -3.29
C SER A 54 -1.09 11.35 -2.04
N TRP A 55 -1.06 12.01 -0.90
CA TRP A 55 -1.45 11.49 0.40
C TRP A 55 -2.96 11.58 0.65
N LEU A 56 -3.70 12.20 -0.28
CA LEU A 56 -5.10 12.56 -0.14
C LEU A 56 -6.02 11.49 -0.73
N GLY A 57 -7.25 11.44 -0.23
CA GLY A 57 -8.30 10.57 -0.76
C GLY A 57 -9.42 10.31 0.24
N CYS A 58 -10.36 9.46 -0.17
CA CYS A 58 -11.50 9.08 0.65
C CYS A 58 -11.34 7.67 1.17
N THR A 59 -11.20 7.55 2.49
CA THR A 59 -11.05 6.28 3.18
C THR A 59 -12.20 6.11 4.17
N LYS A 60 -12.77 4.90 4.20
CA LYS A 60 -13.70 4.44 5.22
C LYS A 60 -13.02 3.33 6.02
N GLY A 61 -13.06 3.45 7.34
CA GLY A 61 -12.58 2.41 8.25
C GLY A 61 -13.73 1.62 8.84
N ASP A 62 -13.63 0.30 8.83
CA ASP A 62 -14.57 -0.61 9.46
C ASP A 62 -13.86 -1.44 10.52
N GLN A 63 -14.48 -1.51 11.70
CA GLN A 63 -14.05 -2.41 12.77
C GLN A 63 -14.79 -3.74 12.60
N LEU A 64 -14.03 -4.82 12.43
CA LEU A 64 -14.54 -6.15 12.10
C LEU A 64 -14.19 -7.13 13.21
N ASP A 65 -14.94 -8.21 13.37
CA ASP A 65 -14.46 -9.32 14.18
C ASP A 65 -13.23 -9.94 13.50
N GLY A 66 -12.30 -10.46 14.28
CA GLY A 66 -11.12 -11.14 13.73
C GLY A 66 -10.66 -12.22 14.66
N GLU A 67 -9.64 -12.96 14.26
CA GLU A 67 -9.08 -14.04 15.07
C GLU A 67 -8.32 -13.50 16.29
N THR A 68 -8.32 -14.29 17.36
CA THR A 68 -7.43 -14.06 18.51
C THR A 68 -6.01 -14.50 18.16
N SER A 69 -5.01 -13.70 18.56
CA SER A 69 -3.60 -14.03 18.36
C SER A 69 -2.81 -13.87 19.66
N LEU A 70 -2.63 -15.00 20.35
CA LEU A 70 -1.81 -15.08 21.57
C LEU A 70 -0.31 -15.21 21.27
N ALA A 71 0.10 -15.12 19.99
CA ALA A 71 1.50 -15.13 19.60
C ALA A 71 2.27 -14.01 20.32
N GLY A 72 3.46 -14.33 20.84
CA GLY A 72 4.30 -13.44 21.64
C GLY A 72 4.09 -13.54 23.15
N LEU A 73 3.05 -14.22 23.63
CA LEU A 73 2.99 -14.63 25.04
C LEU A 73 4.11 -15.62 25.34
N ALA A 74 4.47 -15.74 26.62
CA ALA A 74 5.54 -16.65 27.01
C ALA A 74 5.17 -18.11 26.70
N THR A 75 6.12 -18.88 26.17
CA THR A 75 5.90 -20.27 25.72
C THR A 75 5.26 -21.17 26.78
N LYS A 76 5.54 -20.93 28.07
CA LYS A 76 4.93 -21.68 29.19
C LYS A 76 3.40 -21.54 29.26
N TYR A 77 2.83 -20.45 28.76
CA TYR A 77 1.40 -20.13 28.85
C TYR A 77 0.64 -20.34 27.55
N VAL A 78 1.29 -20.81 26.49
CA VAL A 78 0.65 -21.02 25.18
C VAL A 78 0.80 -22.47 24.76
N THR A 79 -0.28 -23.10 24.30
CA THR A 79 -0.23 -24.45 23.74
C THR A 79 0.43 -24.45 22.36
N PRO A 80 0.94 -25.58 21.86
CA PRO A 80 1.44 -25.66 20.47
C PRO A 80 0.41 -25.27 19.40
N SER A 81 -0.89 -25.36 19.71
CA SER A 81 -1.98 -24.94 18.82
C SER A 81 -2.28 -23.43 18.87
N GLY A 82 -1.60 -22.65 19.74
CA GLY A 82 -1.82 -21.21 19.88
C GLY A 82 -2.89 -20.79 20.88
N ASN A 83 -3.42 -21.72 21.69
CA ASN A 83 -4.40 -21.41 22.74
C ASN A 83 -3.72 -21.09 24.07
N ILE A 84 -4.44 -20.44 24.98
CA ILE A 84 -3.94 -20.20 26.34
C ILE A 84 -3.87 -21.52 27.13
N ASN A 85 -2.78 -21.71 27.88
CA ASN A 85 -2.61 -22.79 28.85
C ASN A 85 -2.99 -22.28 30.25
N ILE A 86 -4.29 -22.31 30.56
CA ILE A 86 -4.85 -21.79 31.82
C ILE A 86 -4.23 -22.50 33.03
N SER A 87 -4.03 -23.82 32.99
CA SER A 87 -3.43 -24.56 34.11
C SER A 87 -2.04 -24.03 34.48
N GLN A 88 -1.20 -23.70 33.50
CA GLN A 88 0.12 -23.13 33.78
C GLN A 88 0.04 -21.69 34.30
N VAL A 89 -0.94 -20.91 33.83
CA VAL A 89 -1.20 -19.56 34.35
C VAL A 89 -1.61 -19.64 35.83
N MET A 90 -2.48 -20.58 36.20
CA MET A 90 -2.93 -20.78 37.58
C MET A 90 -1.81 -21.23 38.51
N VAL A 91 -0.95 -22.17 38.07
CA VAL A 91 0.24 -22.59 38.84
C VAL A 91 1.18 -21.41 39.09
N GLU A 92 1.45 -20.59 38.07
CA GLU A 92 2.29 -19.40 38.24
C GLU A 92 1.64 -18.39 39.19
N LEU A 93 0.32 -18.18 39.07
CA LEU A 93 -0.44 -17.25 39.91
C LEU A 93 -0.41 -17.65 41.39
N GLN A 94 -0.61 -18.93 41.72
CA GLN A 94 -0.52 -19.46 43.08
C GLN A 94 0.86 -19.26 43.70
N SER A 95 1.93 -19.30 42.89
CA SER A 95 3.28 -19.03 43.39
C SER A 95 3.57 -17.55 43.67
N ARG A 96 2.74 -16.64 43.14
CA ARG A 96 2.93 -15.17 43.23
C ARG A 96 1.93 -14.47 44.15
N VAL A 97 0.79 -15.10 44.40
CA VAL A 97 -0.30 -14.54 45.20
C VAL A 97 -0.73 -15.58 46.22
N ALA A 98 -0.81 -15.18 47.48
CA ALA A 98 -1.37 -16.00 48.55
C ALA A 98 -2.91 -16.01 48.42
N LEU A 99 -3.43 -16.81 47.50
CA LEU A 99 -4.85 -17.09 47.34
C LEU A 99 -5.27 -18.26 48.24
N SER A 100 -6.45 -18.18 48.83
CA SER A 100 -7.08 -19.38 49.40
C SER A 100 -7.42 -20.39 48.30
N GLN A 101 -7.56 -21.66 48.67
CA GLN A 101 -7.90 -22.72 47.71
C GLN A 101 -9.26 -22.45 47.03
N GLU A 102 -10.22 -21.90 47.76
CA GLU A 102 -11.54 -21.53 47.25
C GLU A 102 -11.46 -20.37 46.24
N GLU A 103 -10.72 -19.30 46.55
CA GLU A 103 -10.51 -18.18 45.62
C GLU A 103 -9.80 -18.62 44.36
N SER A 104 -8.81 -19.51 44.46
CA SER A 104 -8.10 -20.05 43.30
C SER A 104 -9.02 -20.86 42.39
N ILE A 105 -9.88 -21.73 42.95
CA ILE A 105 -10.83 -22.54 42.17
C ILE A 105 -11.89 -21.64 41.51
N ASN A 106 -12.41 -20.66 42.25
CA ASN A 106 -13.38 -19.70 41.74
C ASN A 106 -12.79 -18.90 40.57
N HIS A 107 -11.57 -18.40 40.73
CA HIS A 107 -10.87 -17.64 39.68
C HIS A 107 -10.54 -18.49 38.45
N GLU A 108 -10.11 -19.74 38.63
CA GLU A 108 -9.86 -20.68 37.53
C GLU A 108 -11.14 -20.94 36.73
N THR A 109 -12.25 -21.22 37.43
CA THR A 109 -13.56 -21.45 36.81
C THR A 109 -14.03 -20.22 36.02
N GLN A 110 -13.85 -19.02 36.57
CA GLN A 110 -14.17 -17.77 35.86
C GLN A 110 -13.28 -17.56 34.64
N SER A 111 -11.96 -17.78 34.78
CA SER A 111 -10.97 -17.59 33.71
C SER A 111 -11.20 -18.53 32.51
N MET A 112 -11.79 -19.70 32.73
CA MET A 112 -12.20 -20.63 31.67
C MET A 112 -13.40 -20.12 30.85
N LEU A 113 -14.23 -19.25 31.43
CA LEU A 113 -15.39 -18.65 30.76
C LEU A 113 -15.06 -17.33 30.05
N TRP A 114 -13.87 -16.77 30.30
CA TRP A 114 -13.48 -15.50 29.70
C TRP A 114 -13.09 -15.66 28.23
N GLU A 115 -13.33 -14.59 27.48
CA GLU A 115 -12.90 -14.50 26.10
C GLU A 115 -11.42 -14.07 26.08
N TRP A 116 -10.51 -15.00 25.84
CA TRP A 116 -9.06 -14.72 25.71
C TRP A 116 -8.72 -14.07 24.36
N TYR A 117 -9.46 -13.03 24.01
CA TYR A 117 -9.34 -12.32 22.76
C TYR A 117 -8.18 -11.31 22.82
N ASP A 118 -7.16 -11.52 21.99
CA ASP A 118 -5.99 -10.65 21.89
C ASP A 118 -5.75 -10.26 20.43
N ASN A 119 -5.99 -8.99 20.12
CA ASN A 119 -5.71 -8.41 18.81
C ASN A 119 -5.49 -6.90 18.93
N HIS A 120 -4.25 -6.48 18.72
CA HIS A 120 -3.77 -5.11 18.86
C HIS A 120 -3.59 -4.43 17.51
N VAL A 121 -3.94 -5.07 16.39
CA VAL A 121 -3.71 -4.53 15.04
C VAL A 121 -4.32 -3.13 14.89
N ALA A 122 -5.55 -2.91 15.35
CA ALA A 122 -6.19 -1.58 15.31
C ALA A 122 -5.45 -0.52 16.15
N LEU A 123 -4.97 -0.88 17.35
CA LEU A 123 -4.19 0.01 18.21
C LEU A 123 -2.83 0.35 17.58
N LEU A 124 -2.12 -0.66 17.08
CA LEU A 124 -0.84 -0.51 16.41
C LEU A 124 -1.00 0.32 15.13
N PHE A 125 -2.08 0.10 14.36
CA PHE A 125 -2.42 0.92 13.21
C PHE A 125 -2.59 2.39 13.62
N ASN A 126 -3.37 2.67 14.67
CA ASN A 126 -3.55 4.01 15.24
C ASN A 126 -2.21 4.65 15.63
N LEU A 127 -1.34 3.92 16.30
CA LEU A 127 -0.02 4.41 16.71
C LEU A 127 0.88 4.72 15.50
N ILE A 128 0.90 3.87 14.47
CA ILE A 128 1.72 4.12 13.28
C ILE A 128 1.16 5.30 12.48
N ARG A 129 -0.16 5.39 12.27
CA ARG A 129 -0.73 6.56 11.57
C ARG A 129 -0.58 7.86 12.39
N LEU A 130 -0.65 7.79 13.72
CA LEU A 130 -0.37 8.93 14.61
C LEU A 130 1.08 9.40 14.45
N TYR A 131 2.03 8.47 14.40
CA TYR A 131 3.43 8.77 14.13
C TYR A 131 3.61 9.47 12.79
N VAL A 132 3.02 8.91 11.71
CA VAL A 132 3.09 9.52 10.37
C VAL A 132 2.50 10.93 10.40
N MET A 133 1.28 11.11 10.92
CA MET A 133 0.61 12.42 10.95
C MET A 133 1.37 13.46 11.79
N ALA A 134 1.93 13.07 12.94
CA ALA A 134 2.78 13.94 13.75
C ALA A 134 4.05 14.35 12.99
N GLU A 135 4.66 13.43 12.25
CA GLU A 135 5.81 13.72 11.40
C GLU A 135 5.47 14.69 10.26
N LEU A 136 4.31 14.53 9.62
CA LEU A 136 3.83 15.46 8.59
C LEU A 136 3.51 16.85 9.15
N LYS A 137 3.01 16.92 10.38
CA LYS A 137 2.78 18.18 11.09
C LYS A 137 4.11 18.89 11.38
N GLU A 138 5.07 18.19 11.96
CA GLU A 138 6.40 18.74 12.29
C GLU A 138 7.17 19.22 11.05
N SER A 139 7.04 18.53 9.92
CA SER A 139 7.69 18.91 8.66
C SER A 139 6.98 20.07 7.93
N GLY A 140 5.79 20.46 8.39
CA GLY A 140 4.95 21.48 7.78
C GLY A 140 4.17 21.01 6.55
N GLY A 141 4.04 19.70 6.34
CA GLY A 141 3.22 19.09 5.28
C GLY A 141 1.72 19.08 5.59
N LEU A 142 1.34 19.24 6.86
CA LEU A 142 -0.05 19.23 7.34
C LEU A 142 -0.54 20.63 7.75
N LYS A 143 -0.47 21.59 6.83
CA LYS A 143 -0.92 22.98 7.04
C LYS A 143 -2.37 23.22 6.62
N THR A 144 -2.84 22.48 5.62
CA THR A 144 -4.22 22.54 5.15
C THR A 144 -4.85 21.15 5.19
N THR A 145 -6.17 21.08 5.05
CA THR A 145 -6.90 19.82 4.83
C THR A 145 -6.40 19.10 3.57
N GLY A 146 -5.93 19.82 2.55
CA GLY A 146 -5.29 19.30 1.35
C GLY A 146 -6.26 19.16 0.17
N THR A 147 -5.73 19.39 -1.04
CA THR A 147 -6.46 19.32 -2.32
C THR A 147 -5.64 18.60 -3.38
N PHE A 148 -6.31 17.87 -4.26
CA PHE A 148 -5.68 17.34 -5.47
C PHE A 148 -5.41 18.48 -6.48
N PRO A 149 -4.33 18.39 -7.28
CA PRO A 149 -4.12 19.28 -8.41
C PRO A 149 -5.19 19.07 -9.48
N LYS A 150 -5.60 20.15 -10.16
CA LYS A 150 -6.50 20.05 -11.31
C LYS A 150 -5.75 19.48 -12.51
N TYR A 151 -6.42 18.63 -13.27
CA TYR A 151 -5.89 18.09 -14.51
C TYR A 151 -6.23 19.02 -15.68
N ASP A 152 -5.25 19.30 -16.53
CA ASP A 152 -5.43 20.04 -17.78
C ASP A 152 -4.38 19.60 -18.80
N ASP A 153 -4.81 18.92 -19.86
CA ASP A 153 -3.92 18.51 -20.97
C ASP A 153 -4.02 19.44 -22.20
N GLY A 154 -4.72 20.56 -22.07
CA GLY A 154 -5.03 21.48 -23.16
C GLY A 154 -6.26 21.10 -23.99
N HIS A 155 -6.80 19.90 -23.80
CA HIS A 155 -7.99 19.38 -24.49
C HIS A 155 -9.17 19.15 -23.53
N VAL A 156 -8.89 18.76 -22.28
CA VAL A 156 -9.89 18.56 -21.23
C VAL A 156 -9.35 19.06 -19.89
N GLN A 157 -10.21 19.69 -19.10
CA GLN A 157 -9.95 20.08 -17.72
C GLN A 157 -10.82 19.27 -16.77
N ILE A 158 -10.21 18.70 -15.73
CA ILE A 158 -10.90 17.90 -14.69
C ILE A 158 -10.47 18.42 -13.32
N ASP A 159 -11.45 18.67 -12.46
CA ASP A 159 -11.23 18.98 -11.05
C ASP A 159 -11.65 17.76 -10.22
N PRO A 160 -10.72 16.94 -9.71
CA PRO A 160 -11.06 15.71 -8.97
C PRO A 160 -11.54 15.98 -7.53
N ASN A 161 -11.52 17.23 -7.06
CA ASN A 161 -11.77 17.56 -5.65
C ASN A 161 -13.24 17.43 -5.22
N PHE A 162 -14.19 17.25 -6.15
CA PHE A 162 -15.60 17.05 -5.84
C PHE A 162 -15.89 15.80 -4.97
N ARG A 163 -14.92 14.88 -4.86
CA ARG A 163 -15.03 13.70 -4.00
C ARG A 163 -14.45 13.88 -2.60
N LEU A 164 -13.59 14.86 -2.38
CA LEU A 164 -12.99 15.08 -1.06
C LEU A 164 -14.05 15.53 -0.05
N LEU A 165 -13.92 15.08 1.20
CA LEU A 165 -14.94 15.34 2.24
C LEU A 165 -14.82 16.73 2.86
N LYS A 166 -13.64 17.34 2.81
CA LYS A 166 -13.37 18.66 3.37
C LYS A 166 -12.91 19.62 2.26
N PRO A 167 -13.33 20.89 2.27
CA PRO A 167 -12.71 21.93 1.43
C PRO A 167 -11.24 22.13 1.82
N ASP A 168 -10.42 22.70 0.93
CA ASP A 168 -9.02 23.04 1.23
C ASP A 168 -8.94 24.28 2.12
N GLU A 169 -8.66 24.06 3.40
CA GLU A 169 -8.64 25.10 4.44
C GLU A 169 -7.47 24.88 5.39
N GLU A 170 -6.97 25.94 6.02
CA GLU A 170 -5.92 25.83 7.04
C GLU A 170 -6.38 24.99 8.23
N ILE A 171 -5.50 24.13 8.74
CA ILE A 171 -5.79 23.27 9.89
C ILE A 171 -4.71 23.37 10.96
N SER A 172 -5.16 23.24 12.22
CA SER A 172 -4.29 22.97 13.35
C SER A 172 -4.55 21.54 13.83
N TRP A 173 -3.80 20.57 13.27
CA TRP A 173 -4.03 19.17 13.58
C TRP A 173 -3.70 18.85 15.05
N SER A 174 -4.67 18.29 15.77
CA SER A 174 -4.57 17.95 17.20
C SER A 174 -4.92 16.48 17.46
N TRP A 175 -5.01 16.09 18.74
CA TRP A 175 -5.46 14.76 19.13
C TRP A 175 -6.78 14.37 18.44
N PRO A 176 -6.84 13.23 17.72
CA PRO A 176 -8.01 12.84 16.95
C PRO A 176 -9.30 12.68 17.77
N GLY A 177 -9.18 12.33 19.06
CA GLY A 177 -10.32 12.20 19.98
C GLY A 177 -10.92 13.53 20.44
N GLY A 178 -10.31 14.68 20.11
CA GLY A 178 -10.82 15.99 20.53
C GLY A 178 -10.77 16.20 22.04
N LYS A 179 -11.84 16.76 22.64
CA LYS A 179 -11.98 16.96 24.09
C LYS A 179 -13.21 16.27 24.69
N GLU A 180 -14.07 15.70 23.85
CA GLU A 180 -15.34 15.15 24.29
C GLU A 180 -15.12 13.77 24.93
N SER A 181 -15.61 13.59 26.15
CA SER A 181 -15.39 12.39 26.95
C SER A 181 -15.92 11.10 26.33
N GLU A 182 -16.97 11.17 25.50
CA GLU A 182 -17.52 10.03 24.77
C GLU A 182 -16.55 9.38 23.77
N ASN A 183 -15.52 10.11 23.34
CA ASN A 183 -14.52 9.60 22.41
C ASN A 183 -13.49 8.69 23.08
N TYR A 184 -13.44 8.64 24.41
CA TYR A 184 -12.42 7.95 25.15
C TYR A 184 -12.97 6.68 25.81
N PRO A 185 -12.19 5.58 25.86
CA PRO A 185 -12.50 4.47 26.76
C PRO A 185 -12.45 4.93 28.21
N ARG A 186 -13.20 4.26 29.07
CA ARG A 186 -13.02 4.40 30.53
C ARG A 186 -11.74 3.68 30.92
N TRP A 187 -10.68 4.45 31.15
CA TRP A 187 -9.39 3.90 31.56
C TRP A 187 -9.37 3.60 33.05
N THR A 188 -8.76 2.49 33.44
CA THR A 188 -8.56 2.13 34.84
C THR A 188 -7.16 1.58 35.02
N SER A 189 -6.39 2.14 35.95
CA SER A 189 -5.06 1.62 36.27
C SER A 189 -5.19 0.38 37.12
N THR A 190 -4.37 -0.65 36.86
CA THR A 190 -4.25 -1.80 37.74
C THR A 190 -2.80 -2.10 38.08
N GLN A 191 -2.60 -2.53 39.33
CA GLN A 191 -1.37 -3.16 39.82
C GLN A 191 -1.65 -4.55 40.39
N SER A 192 -2.92 -4.97 40.39
CA SER A 192 -3.34 -6.26 40.93
C SER A 192 -2.67 -7.40 40.15
N ASN A 193 -2.29 -8.46 40.85
CA ASN A 193 -1.83 -9.69 40.21
C ASN A 193 -3.01 -10.50 39.62
N LEU A 194 -4.24 -10.08 39.91
CA LEU A 194 -5.48 -10.71 39.46
C LEU A 194 -6.29 -9.74 38.61
N PRO A 195 -6.76 -10.17 37.42
CA PRO A 195 -7.74 -9.40 36.66
C PRO A 195 -9.10 -9.43 37.38
N GLU A 196 -9.69 -8.26 37.58
CA GLU A 196 -10.97 -8.08 38.30
C GLU A 196 -12.18 -8.06 37.35
N HIS A 197 -11.92 -7.82 36.06
CA HIS A 197 -12.95 -7.63 35.04
C HIS A 197 -12.55 -8.32 33.73
N ASN A 198 -13.51 -8.96 33.06
CA ASN A 198 -13.33 -9.50 31.71
C ASN A 198 -13.42 -8.38 30.65
N VAL A 199 -12.42 -7.50 30.65
CA VAL A 199 -12.25 -6.38 29.71
C VAL A 199 -10.82 -6.37 29.17
N PRO A 200 -10.53 -5.68 28.05
CA PRO A 200 -9.17 -5.57 27.55
C PRO A 200 -8.23 -4.98 28.61
N HIS A 201 -7.08 -5.63 28.84
CA HIS A 201 -5.99 -5.12 29.65
C HIS A 201 -4.71 -5.01 28.85
N ILE A 202 -4.13 -3.82 28.79
CA ILE A 202 -2.82 -3.57 28.15
C ILE A 202 -1.71 -3.48 29.19
N ASP A 203 -0.50 -3.91 28.82
CA ASP A 203 0.68 -3.76 29.66
C ASP A 203 1.56 -2.60 29.17
N LEU A 204 1.68 -1.58 30.04
CA LEU A 204 2.44 -0.35 29.77
C LEU A 204 3.64 -0.20 30.69
N ARG A 205 3.98 -1.20 31.52
CA ARG A 205 5.03 -1.07 32.56
C ARG A 205 6.40 -0.67 32.02
N ALA A 206 6.72 -1.06 30.79
CA ALA A 206 8.00 -0.75 30.14
C ALA A 206 8.07 0.66 29.55
N LEU A 207 6.96 1.42 29.55
CA LEU A 207 6.87 2.73 28.94
C LEU A 207 7.12 3.83 29.99
N SER A 208 7.68 4.96 29.53
CA SER A 208 7.63 6.20 30.31
C SER A 208 6.20 6.74 30.35
N ARG A 209 5.94 7.69 31.26
CA ARG A 209 4.61 8.26 31.44
C ARG A 209 4.07 8.90 30.15
N ALA A 210 4.90 9.69 29.47
CA ALA A 210 4.53 10.31 28.20
C ALA A 210 4.21 9.28 27.11
N GLU A 211 4.97 8.19 27.05
CA GLU A 211 4.73 7.11 26.09
C GLU A 211 3.43 6.34 26.41
N ALA A 212 3.17 6.07 27.69
CA ALA A 212 1.93 5.41 28.14
C ALA A 212 0.69 6.23 27.77
N ILE A 213 0.76 7.56 27.93
CA ILE A 213 -0.30 8.49 27.51
C ILE A 213 -0.59 8.39 26.01
N VAL A 214 0.46 8.37 25.17
CA VAL A 214 0.30 8.21 23.73
C VAL A 214 -0.46 6.92 23.39
N VAL A 215 -0.11 5.80 24.05
CA VAL A 215 -0.80 4.52 23.83
C VAL A 215 -2.26 4.59 24.26
N LEU A 216 -2.56 5.17 25.42
CA LEU A 216 -3.95 5.34 25.88
C LEU A 216 -4.75 6.23 24.92
N LEU A 217 -4.22 7.38 24.52
CA LEU A 217 -4.90 8.29 23.58
C LEU A 217 -5.10 7.64 22.20
N ALA A 218 -4.22 6.74 21.76
CA ALA A 218 -4.40 5.99 20.52
C ALA A 218 -5.55 4.96 20.57
N THR A 219 -6.12 4.67 21.75
CA THR A 219 -7.33 3.84 21.91
C THR A 219 -8.64 4.62 21.78
N SER A 220 -8.56 5.96 21.71
CA SER A 220 -9.72 6.84 21.53
C SER A 220 -10.30 6.78 20.11
N LYS A 221 -11.50 7.33 19.96
CA LYS A 221 -12.14 7.56 18.66
C LYS A 221 -11.23 8.45 17.82
N TRP A 222 -11.02 8.08 16.57
CA TRP A 222 -10.31 8.91 15.61
C TRP A 222 -11.31 9.74 14.84
N ARG A 223 -11.25 11.07 14.94
CA ARG A 223 -12.05 11.98 14.12
C ARG A 223 -11.19 12.59 13.01
N ARG A 224 -11.70 12.53 11.78
CA ARG A 224 -11.06 13.06 10.58
C ARG A 224 -10.94 14.58 10.64
N GLN A 225 -9.72 15.08 10.49
CA GLN A 225 -9.42 16.51 10.48
C GLN A 225 -8.95 17.01 9.10
N SER A 226 -8.48 16.14 8.22
CA SER A 226 -7.89 16.47 6.91
C SER A 226 -8.38 15.55 5.79
N ASN A 227 -7.98 15.81 4.55
CA ASN A 227 -8.24 14.94 3.40
C ASN A 227 -7.20 13.82 3.22
N PHE A 228 -6.21 13.70 4.12
CA PHE A 228 -5.21 12.64 4.09
C PHE A 228 -5.87 11.27 4.26
N ARG A 229 -5.47 10.29 3.45
CA ARG A 229 -6.09 8.96 3.39
C ARG A 229 -6.02 8.19 4.69
N ILE A 230 -5.01 8.45 5.51
CA ILE A 230 -4.79 7.80 6.81
C ILE A 230 -5.53 8.50 7.96
N ASP A 231 -6.01 9.73 7.72
CA ASP A 231 -6.76 10.54 8.67
C ASP A 231 -8.27 10.35 8.45
N PHE A 232 -8.73 9.11 8.61
CA PHE A 232 -10.14 8.74 8.46
C PHE A 232 -10.78 8.44 9.82
N ASP A 233 -12.10 8.62 9.88
CA ASP A 233 -12.90 8.36 11.06
C ASP A 233 -12.81 6.87 11.46
N TYR A 234 -12.58 6.61 12.73
CA TYR A 234 -12.53 5.25 13.29
C TYR A 234 -13.09 5.25 14.71
N PRO A 235 -13.90 4.25 15.11
CA PRO A 235 -14.46 4.18 16.45
C PRO A 235 -13.37 4.10 17.53
N LYS A 236 -13.74 4.41 18.78
CA LYS A 236 -12.88 4.10 19.92
C LYS A 236 -12.70 2.59 20.02
N LEU A 237 -11.52 2.14 20.43
CA LEU A 237 -11.14 0.73 20.35
C LEU A 237 -11.86 -0.16 21.37
N ALA A 238 -12.25 0.42 22.51
CA ALA A 238 -13.00 -0.25 23.56
C ALA A 238 -13.85 0.76 24.36
N ASP A 239 -14.90 0.29 25.02
CA ASP A 239 -15.66 1.11 25.97
C ASP A 239 -14.96 1.26 27.32
N GLN A 240 -14.29 0.19 27.77
CA GLN A 240 -13.51 0.14 29.00
C GLN A 240 -12.16 -0.48 28.69
N LEU A 241 -11.11 0.02 29.34
CA LEU A 241 -9.75 -0.46 29.13
C LEU A 241 -8.98 -0.36 30.43
N VAL A 242 -8.48 -1.50 30.89
CA VAL A 242 -7.58 -1.53 32.04
C VAL A 242 -6.15 -1.43 31.53
N TYR A 243 -5.31 -0.66 32.21
CA TYR A 243 -3.90 -0.54 31.86
C TYR A 243 -3.03 -0.85 33.07
N ARG A 244 -2.04 -1.72 32.86
CA ARG A 244 -1.05 -2.05 33.88
C ARG A 244 0.09 -1.06 33.80
N TYR A 245 0.22 -0.22 34.82
CA TYR A 245 1.27 0.79 34.91
C TYR A 245 1.70 1.03 36.36
N THR A 246 2.91 1.57 36.55
CA THR A 246 3.51 1.74 37.88
C THR A 246 2.79 2.78 38.74
N ARG A 247 2.03 3.69 38.13
CA ARG A 247 1.23 4.73 38.81
C ARG A 247 -0.03 5.04 38.00
N ASN A 248 -1.05 5.61 38.65
CA ASN A 248 -2.21 6.14 37.93
C ASN A 248 -1.83 7.40 37.13
N ILE A 249 -2.41 7.58 35.94
CA ILE A 249 -2.20 8.72 35.03
C ILE A 249 -3.42 9.65 35.10
N GLN A 250 -3.58 10.34 36.24
CA GLN A 250 -4.77 11.15 36.54
C GLN A 250 -4.95 12.38 35.62
N GLU A 251 -3.87 12.89 35.03
CA GLU A 251 -3.91 14.08 34.15
C GLU A 251 -4.76 13.88 32.90
N LEU A 252 -4.89 12.63 32.43
CA LEU A 252 -5.76 12.29 31.32
C LEU A 252 -7.24 12.40 31.73
N ASP A 253 -7.58 11.89 32.91
CA ASP A 253 -8.93 11.99 33.45
C ASP A 253 -9.32 13.45 33.71
N ASP A 254 -8.39 14.25 34.24
CA ASP A 254 -8.62 15.68 34.50
C ASP A 254 -8.80 16.49 33.21
N TRP A 255 -8.05 16.15 32.14
CA TRP A 255 -8.22 16.78 30.83
C TRP A 255 -9.55 16.40 30.17
N ILE A 256 -9.90 15.12 30.16
CA ILE A 256 -11.14 14.62 29.53
C ILE A 256 -12.39 15.07 30.28
N SER A 257 -12.32 15.17 31.61
CA SER A 257 -13.42 15.67 32.43
C SER A 257 -13.58 17.20 32.40
N GLY A 258 -12.70 17.92 31.69
CA GLY A 258 -12.73 19.38 31.61
C GLY A 258 -12.30 20.08 32.90
N LYS A 259 -11.72 19.36 33.86
CA LYS A 259 -11.16 19.94 35.09
C LYS A 259 -9.86 20.71 34.83
N SER A 260 -9.16 20.39 33.75
CA SER A 260 -8.01 21.15 33.26
C SER A 260 -8.44 22.12 32.15
N GLU A 261 -8.21 23.42 32.36
CA GLU A 261 -8.36 24.45 31.31
C GLU A 261 -7.22 24.42 30.28
N ARG A 262 -6.10 23.74 30.59
CA ARG A 262 -4.96 23.62 29.67
C ARG A 262 -5.23 22.56 28.62
N ASP A 263 -4.99 22.92 27.37
CA ASP A 263 -4.95 21.98 26.26
C ASP A 263 -3.84 20.95 26.46
N PHE A 264 -4.16 19.68 26.21
CA PHE A 264 -3.19 18.60 26.24
C PHE A 264 -2.46 18.56 24.88
N PRO A 265 -1.18 18.95 24.81
CA PRO A 265 -0.48 19.06 23.54
C PRO A 265 -0.28 17.68 22.91
N LEU A 266 -0.29 17.64 21.59
CA LEU A 266 0.13 16.46 20.84
C LEU A 266 1.61 16.17 21.14
N SER A 267 1.95 14.92 21.40
CA SER A 267 3.33 14.51 21.65
C SER A 267 4.18 14.55 20.36
N ASP A 268 5.47 14.82 20.50
CA ASP A 268 6.43 14.81 19.38
C ASP A 268 6.51 13.42 18.73
N LYS A 269 6.81 13.37 17.43
CA LYS A 269 6.96 12.12 16.65
C LYS A 269 7.94 11.15 17.28
N ARG A 270 8.99 11.65 17.94
CA ARG A 270 9.99 10.84 18.64
C ARG A 270 9.41 10.09 19.83
N VAL A 271 8.54 10.74 20.60
CA VAL A 271 7.86 10.12 21.75
C VAL A 271 6.86 9.08 21.26
N ILE A 272 6.10 9.40 20.20
CA ILE A 272 5.14 8.47 19.60
C ILE A 272 5.84 7.22 19.07
N TRP A 273 6.94 7.39 18.32
CA TRP A 273 7.72 6.27 17.80
C TRP A 273 8.35 5.43 18.91
N SER A 274 8.87 6.07 19.96
CA SER A 274 9.42 5.38 21.13
C SER A 274 8.35 4.59 21.88
N ALA A 275 7.15 5.15 22.05
CA ALA A 275 6.01 4.49 22.67
C ALA A 275 5.61 3.24 21.88
N LEU A 276 5.41 3.37 20.57
CA LEU A 276 5.12 2.25 19.67
C LEU A 276 6.21 1.18 19.78
N ARG A 277 7.49 1.58 19.74
CA ARG A 277 8.60 0.62 19.80
C ARG A 277 8.67 -0.15 21.11
N LYS A 278 8.58 0.55 22.23
CA LYS A 278 8.62 -0.09 23.55
C LYS A 278 7.38 -0.95 23.78
N TYR A 279 6.21 -0.51 23.32
CA TYR A 279 4.98 -1.28 23.43
C TYR A 279 5.05 -2.60 22.67
N VAL A 280 5.48 -2.57 21.40
CA VAL A 280 5.64 -3.79 20.58
C VAL A 280 6.65 -4.75 21.21
N VAL A 281 7.80 -4.25 21.66
CA VAL A 281 8.85 -5.09 22.25
C VAL A 281 8.43 -5.66 23.61
N ALA A 282 7.84 -4.86 24.50
CA ALA A 282 7.44 -5.31 25.83
C ALA A 282 6.28 -6.31 25.81
N ASN A 283 5.45 -6.28 24.76
CA ASN A 283 4.32 -7.19 24.58
C ASN A 283 4.56 -8.26 23.51
N ASN A 284 5.76 -8.30 22.90
CA ASN A 284 6.14 -9.20 21.80
C ASN A 284 5.15 -9.21 20.61
N LEU A 285 4.59 -8.06 20.24
CA LEU A 285 3.53 -7.93 19.24
C LEU A 285 4.03 -7.86 17.78
N TYR A 286 5.16 -8.50 17.46
CA TYR A 286 5.81 -8.37 16.14
C TYR A 286 4.89 -8.78 14.98
N ASN A 287 4.15 -9.87 15.13
CA ASN A 287 3.20 -10.37 14.13
C ASN A 287 2.09 -9.35 13.85
N GLN A 288 1.48 -8.81 14.91
CA GLN A 288 0.37 -7.86 14.80
C GLN A 288 0.86 -6.48 14.33
N PHE A 289 2.11 -6.09 14.68
CA PHE A 289 2.77 -4.91 14.13
C PHE A 289 2.97 -5.02 12.62
N TYR A 290 3.43 -6.18 12.13
CA TYR A 290 3.57 -6.43 10.69
C TYR A 290 2.25 -6.19 9.95
N SER A 291 1.14 -6.72 10.46
CA SER A 291 -0.20 -6.52 9.88
C SER A 291 -0.59 -5.04 9.83
N ALA A 292 -0.46 -4.33 10.95
CA ALA A 292 -0.78 -2.90 11.03
C ALA A 292 0.07 -2.05 10.07
N ALA A 293 1.38 -2.29 10.04
CA ALA A 293 2.31 -1.59 9.15
C ALA A 293 2.02 -1.91 7.68
N SER A 294 1.69 -3.16 7.36
CA SER A 294 1.34 -3.61 6.01
C SER A 294 0.10 -2.89 5.51
N VAL A 295 -1.01 -2.94 6.25
CA VAL A 295 -2.27 -2.25 5.90
C VAL A 295 -2.04 -0.75 5.73
N LEU A 296 -1.32 -0.10 6.65
CA LEU A 296 -1.03 1.33 6.53
C LEU A 296 -0.23 1.64 5.27
N SER A 297 0.83 0.88 4.98
CA SER A 297 1.66 1.10 3.78
C SER A 297 0.88 0.97 2.47
N GLN A 298 -0.17 0.15 2.44
CA GLN A 298 -1.05 0.00 1.29
C GLN A 298 -2.01 1.18 1.10
N LEU A 299 -2.24 1.96 2.16
CA LEU A 299 -3.17 3.08 2.19
C LEU A 299 -2.50 4.45 2.00
N LEU A 300 -1.25 4.62 2.45
CA LEU A 300 -0.58 5.91 2.61
C LEU A 300 -0.65 6.83 1.38
N LEU A 301 -0.45 6.28 0.18
CA LEU A 301 -0.34 7.05 -1.05
C LEU A 301 -1.28 6.56 -2.15
N THR A 302 -1.65 7.49 -3.02
CA THR A 302 -2.26 7.23 -4.31
C THR A 302 -1.42 7.84 -5.43
N VAL A 303 -1.49 7.27 -6.64
CA VAL A 303 -0.88 7.86 -7.84
C VAL A 303 -1.74 9.02 -8.32
N ILE A 304 -1.12 10.16 -8.63
CA ILE A 304 -1.77 11.23 -9.40
C ILE A 304 -1.68 10.83 -10.88
N PRO A 305 -2.82 10.61 -11.57
CA PRO A 305 -2.82 10.21 -12.96
C PRO A 305 -2.38 11.36 -13.88
N ASP A 306 -1.72 11.00 -14.96
CA ASP A 306 -1.25 11.89 -16.02
C ASP A 306 -2.15 11.88 -17.27
N SER A 307 -3.20 11.06 -17.28
CA SER A 307 -4.24 11.01 -18.32
C SER A 307 -5.59 11.45 -17.79
N ALA A 308 -6.47 11.90 -18.68
CA ALA A 308 -7.83 12.31 -18.35
C ALA A 308 -8.65 11.12 -17.84
N GLU A 309 -8.57 9.97 -18.53
CA GLU A 309 -9.24 8.74 -18.15
C GLU A 309 -8.73 8.21 -16.81
N GLY A 310 -7.43 8.35 -16.54
CA GLY A 310 -6.83 7.92 -15.28
C GLY A 310 -7.39 8.65 -14.06
N GLN A 311 -7.92 9.87 -14.22
CA GLN A 311 -8.48 10.66 -13.11
C GLN A 311 -9.60 9.94 -12.34
N VAL A 312 -10.23 8.91 -12.93
CA VAL A 312 -11.22 8.07 -12.22
C VAL A 312 -10.66 7.45 -10.95
N TRP A 313 -9.36 7.16 -10.93
CA TRP A 313 -8.66 6.56 -9.79
C TRP A 313 -8.75 7.41 -8.52
N LEU A 314 -8.68 8.75 -8.68
CA LEU A 314 -8.77 9.68 -7.55
C LEU A 314 -10.20 9.79 -7.00
N THR A 315 -11.19 9.21 -7.69
CA THR A 315 -12.60 9.25 -7.28
C THR A 315 -13.06 8.03 -6.49
N GLU A 316 -12.21 7.01 -6.38
CA GLU A 316 -12.55 5.78 -5.66
C GLU A 316 -12.51 5.97 -4.14
N ILE A 317 -13.46 5.33 -3.46
CA ILE A 317 -13.49 5.23 -2.01
C ILE A 317 -12.80 3.94 -1.61
N VAL A 318 -11.91 4.07 -0.64
CA VAL A 318 -11.06 2.99 -0.15
C VAL A 318 -11.65 2.49 1.15
N GLU A 319 -11.80 1.18 1.28
CA GLU A 319 -12.24 0.54 2.52
C GLU A 319 -11.04 -0.06 3.23
N VAL A 320 -10.98 0.15 4.55
CA VAL A 320 -9.95 -0.39 5.43
C VAL A 320 -10.64 -1.23 6.48
N GLY A 321 -10.44 -2.55 6.42
CA GLY A 321 -10.86 -3.47 7.47
C GLY A 321 -9.76 -3.59 8.50
N LEU A 322 -10.12 -3.45 9.79
CA LEU A 322 -9.25 -3.74 10.91
C LEU A 322 -9.99 -4.62 11.92
N PRO A 323 -9.34 -5.65 12.49
CA PRO A 323 -9.96 -6.48 13.51
C PRO A 323 -10.22 -5.66 14.78
N ARG A 324 -11.26 -6.04 15.53
CA ARG A 324 -11.63 -5.40 16.79
C ARG A 324 -10.47 -5.48 17.76
N PHE A 325 -10.35 -4.45 18.59
CA PHE A 325 -9.28 -4.43 19.57
C PHE A 325 -9.59 -5.38 20.74
N GLY A 326 -8.58 -6.14 21.14
CA GLY A 326 -8.60 -7.01 22.30
C GLY A 326 -7.21 -7.08 22.92
N SER A 327 -7.14 -7.23 24.24
CA SER A 327 -5.86 -7.39 24.91
C SER A 327 -5.98 -8.19 26.18
N VAL A 328 -5.20 -9.26 26.28
CA VAL A 328 -5.02 -10.03 27.53
C VAL A 328 -3.64 -9.83 28.14
N ARG A 329 -2.72 -9.14 27.43
CA ARG A 329 -1.32 -8.98 27.81
C ARG A 329 -1.13 -8.37 29.21
N GLY A 330 -2.06 -7.50 29.62
CA GLY A 330 -2.06 -6.85 30.93
C GLY A 330 -2.80 -7.61 32.04
N TRP A 331 -3.51 -8.72 31.75
CA TRP A 331 -4.28 -9.47 32.76
C TRP A 331 -3.41 -9.91 33.91
N TYR A 332 -2.27 -10.56 33.61
CA TYR A 332 -1.28 -10.95 34.62
C TYR A 332 0.08 -10.33 34.33
N PRO A 333 0.85 -9.94 35.36
CA PRO A 333 2.13 -9.26 35.18
C PRO A 333 3.25 -10.15 34.62
N PHE A 334 2.98 -11.43 34.33
CA PHE A 334 3.96 -12.42 33.91
C PHE A 334 3.70 -13.01 32.52
N LEU A 335 2.58 -12.71 31.87
CA LEU A 335 2.20 -13.33 30.58
C LEU A 335 3.22 -13.06 29.46
N THR A 336 3.89 -11.92 29.49
CA THR A 336 4.88 -11.49 28.51
C THR A 336 6.33 -11.74 28.94
N ASN A 337 6.54 -12.32 30.13
CA ASN A 337 7.87 -12.56 30.68
C ASN A 337 8.42 -13.92 30.22
N GLY A 338 9.64 -13.91 29.68
CA GLY A 338 10.33 -15.12 29.23
C GLY A 338 10.40 -15.19 27.71
N GLU A 339 10.53 -16.41 27.19
CA GLU A 339 10.66 -16.64 25.75
C GLU A 339 9.32 -16.50 25.02
N ALA A 340 9.30 -15.74 23.92
CA ALA A 340 8.09 -15.43 23.17
C ALA A 340 7.71 -16.56 22.20
N ALA A 341 6.46 -17.05 22.27
CA ALA A 341 5.97 -18.13 21.42
C ALA A 341 5.41 -17.67 20.07
N LEU A 342 5.49 -18.53 19.05
CA LEU A 342 4.74 -18.41 17.78
C LEU A 342 5.01 -17.11 16.97
N ILE A 343 6.20 -16.53 17.13
CA ILE A 343 6.59 -15.34 16.36
C ILE A 343 7.03 -15.75 14.95
N GLN A 344 6.53 -15.03 13.94
CA GLN A 344 6.83 -15.29 12.53
C GLN A 344 8.18 -14.68 12.15
N GLU A 345 9.01 -15.43 11.41
CA GLU A 345 10.32 -14.97 10.95
C GLU A 345 10.21 -13.69 10.10
N THR A 346 9.22 -13.64 9.21
CA THR A 346 8.97 -12.47 8.34
C THR A 346 8.61 -11.23 9.13
N ALA A 347 7.81 -11.38 10.18
CA ALA A 347 7.38 -10.27 11.02
C ALA A 347 8.56 -9.70 11.79
N LEU A 348 9.45 -10.55 12.32
CA LEU A 348 10.69 -10.12 12.98
C LEU A 348 11.67 -9.45 12.02
N GLU A 349 11.84 -10.01 10.82
CA GLU A 349 12.69 -9.42 9.80
C GLU A 349 12.18 -8.02 9.43
N ASP A 350 10.91 -7.89 9.05
CA ASP A 350 10.33 -6.60 8.65
C ASP A 350 10.27 -5.61 9.85
N TRP A 351 10.07 -6.09 11.08
CA TRP A 351 10.20 -5.29 12.29
C TRP A 351 11.60 -4.68 12.42
N ALA A 352 12.66 -5.48 12.23
CA ALA A 352 14.03 -5.00 12.29
C ALA A 352 14.31 -3.89 11.29
N TYR A 353 13.84 -4.08 10.04
CA TYR A 353 13.94 -3.09 8.98
C TYR A 353 13.24 -1.78 9.36
N LEU A 354 11.98 -1.85 9.81
CA LEU A 354 11.18 -0.68 10.14
C LEU A 354 11.66 0.04 11.41
N LYS A 355 12.10 -0.71 12.43
CA LYS A 355 12.70 -0.17 13.65
C LYS A 355 13.94 0.66 13.34
N ALA A 356 14.78 0.20 12.41
CA ALA A 356 15.99 0.87 12.00
C ALA A 356 15.71 2.09 11.09
N ASN A 357 14.74 1.97 10.18
CA ASN A 357 14.35 3.05 9.28
C ASN A 357 12.84 3.09 9.03
N PRO A 358 12.08 3.96 9.75
CA PRO A 358 10.64 4.13 9.55
C PRO A 358 10.26 4.61 8.16
N GLY A 359 11.18 5.26 7.44
CA GLY A 359 11.00 5.72 6.06
C GLY A 359 10.68 4.60 5.06
N LEU A 360 10.97 3.33 5.42
CA LEU A 360 10.57 2.18 4.63
C LEU A 360 9.06 2.03 4.50
N LEU A 361 8.25 2.57 5.42
CA LEU A 361 6.80 2.64 5.26
C LEU A 361 6.42 3.42 3.99
N TYR A 362 7.04 4.59 3.82
CA TYR A 362 6.78 5.49 2.70
C TYR A 362 7.25 4.90 1.37
N SER A 363 8.46 4.38 1.31
CA SER A 363 8.96 3.74 0.09
C SER A 363 8.11 2.53 -0.30
N THR A 364 7.71 1.71 0.67
CA THR A 364 6.78 0.59 0.38
C THR A 364 5.46 1.11 -0.18
N ALA A 365 4.92 2.19 0.37
CA ALA A 365 3.70 2.81 -0.13
C ALA A 365 3.81 3.31 -1.57
N ILE A 366 4.96 3.84 -1.99
CA ILE A 366 5.21 4.23 -3.39
C ILE A 366 5.12 3.01 -4.31
N SER A 367 5.77 1.91 -3.93
CA SER A 367 5.69 0.66 -4.70
C SER A 367 4.25 0.17 -4.82
N VAL A 368 3.52 0.16 -3.69
CA VAL A 368 2.12 -0.27 -3.69
C VAL A 368 1.25 0.65 -4.56
N ALA A 369 1.35 1.97 -4.37
CA ALA A 369 0.58 2.94 -5.13
C ALA A 369 0.85 2.86 -6.64
N THR A 370 2.09 2.56 -7.04
CA THR A 370 2.47 2.36 -8.45
C THR A 370 1.88 1.07 -9.00
N LEU A 371 2.08 -0.05 -8.32
CA LEU A 371 1.78 -1.38 -8.86
C LEU A 371 0.29 -1.74 -8.79
N LEU A 372 -0.43 -1.26 -7.77
CA LEU A 372 -1.84 -1.59 -7.52
C LEU A 372 -2.75 -1.27 -8.72
N PRO A 373 -2.80 -0.02 -9.25
CA PRO A 373 -3.67 0.30 -10.39
C PRO A 373 -3.27 -0.48 -11.65
N TYR A 374 -1.97 -0.76 -11.84
CA TYR A 374 -1.48 -1.58 -12.95
C TYR A 374 -1.98 -3.02 -12.88
N GLY A 375 -2.02 -3.62 -11.68
CA GLY A 375 -2.56 -4.97 -11.47
C GLY A 375 -4.07 -5.04 -11.79
N ILE A 376 -4.83 -4.04 -11.35
CA ILE A 376 -6.27 -3.96 -11.64
C ILE A 376 -6.53 -3.72 -13.13
N ALA A 377 -5.74 -2.85 -13.77
CA ALA A 377 -5.82 -2.62 -15.21
C ALA A 377 -5.46 -3.88 -16.01
N ALA A 378 -4.42 -4.62 -15.60
CA ALA A 378 -4.04 -5.89 -16.25
C ALA A 378 -5.14 -6.95 -16.17
N ARG A 379 -5.88 -7.03 -15.06
CA ARG A 379 -7.07 -7.89 -14.93
C ARG A 379 -8.15 -7.55 -15.97
N ASN A 380 -8.37 -6.26 -16.24
CA ASN A 380 -9.42 -5.79 -17.13
C ASN A 380 -9.04 -5.89 -18.61
N ASN A 381 -7.76 -5.64 -18.92
CA ASN A 381 -7.28 -5.34 -20.27
C ASN A 381 -6.31 -6.38 -20.85
N ASN A 382 -6.11 -7.54 -20.19
CA ASN A 382 -5.21 -8.56 -20.72
C ASN A 382 -5.71 -9.05 -22.11
N PRO A 383 -4.89 -8.96 -23.18
CA PRO A 383 -5.29 -9.40 -24.51
C PRO A 383 -5.68 -10.88 -24.48
N ARG A 384 -6.96 -11.15 -24.71
CA ARG A 384 -7.58 -12.47 -24.50
C ARG A 384 -7.13 -13.46 -25.58
N ASN A 385 -6.09 -14.24 -25.32
CA ASN A 385 -5.90 -15.50 -26.02
C ASN A 385 -6.90 -16.54 -25.48
N ARG A 386 -7.76 -17.10 -26.35
CA ARG A 386 -8.89 -18.01 -26.02
C ARG A 386 -8.56 -19.22 -25.12
N ARG A 387 -7.29 -19.55 -24.88
CA ARG A 387 -6.83 -20.59 -23.93
C ARG A 387 -6.76 -20.13 -22.45
N GLN A 388 -7.08 -18.87 -22.12
CA GLN A 388 -6.84 -18.28 -20.79
C GLN A 388 -8.08 -17.96 -19.92
N ASN A 389 -9.29 -18.38 -20.28
CA ASN A 389 -10.49 -18.03 -19.47
C ASN A 389 -10.45 -18.59 -18.03
N ILE A 390 -9.91 -19.80 -17.82
CA ILE A 390 -9.79 -20.43 -16.49
C ILE A 390 -8.76 -19.69 -15.62
N VAL A 391 -7.65 -19.24 -16.23
CA VAL A 391 -6.59 -18.46 -15.56
C VAL A 391 -7.14 -17.11 -15.10
N LEU A 392 -7.88 -16.42 -15.98
CA LEU A 392 -8.50 -15.12 -15.68
C LEU A 392 -9.58 -15.22 -14.59
N GLU A 393 -10.30 -16.33 -14.49
CA GLU A 393 -11.30 -16.54 -13.45
C GLU A 393 -10.68 -16.72 -12.07
N ARG A 394 -9.57 -17.47 -11.96
CA ARG A 394 -8.80 -17.60 -10.71
C ARG A 394 -8.25 -16.26 -10.24
N ASP A 395 -7.65 -15.51 -11.15
CA ASP A 395 -7.11 -14.17 -10.85
C ASP A 395 -8.21 -13.24 -10.32
N ARG A 396 -9.39 -13.27 -10.96
CA ARG A 396 -10.56 -12.49 -10.52
C ARG A 396 -11.06 -12.91 -9.15
N ASN A 397 -11.05 -14.20 -8.82
CA ASN A 397 -11.53 -14.68 -7.53
C ASN A 397 -10.67 -14.18 -6.38
N LEU A 398 -9.34 -14.18 -6.52
CA LEU A 398 -8.44 -13.58 -5.52
C LEU A 398 -8.63 -12.06 -5.44
N ILE A 399 -8.75 -11.36 -6.57
CA ILE A 399 -8.97 -9.91 -6.57
C ILE A 399 -10.34 -9.52 -5.95
N LYS A 400 -11.32 -10.42 -5.91
CA LYS A 400 -12.60 -10.17 -5.25
C LYS A 400 -12.54 -10.29 -3.72
N GLN A 401 -11.54 -10.98 -3.17
CA GLN A 401 -11.38 -11.19 -1.73
C GLN A 401 -10.60 -10.02 -1.10
N PRO A 402 -11.12 -9.35 -0.06
CA PRO A 402 -10.45 -8.21 0.54
C PRO A 402 -9.00 -8.46 1.00
N GLU A 403 -8.76 -9.62 1.63
CA GLU A 403 -7.48 -9.96 2.25
C GLU A 403 -6.39 -10.26 1.22
N THR A 404 -6.77 -10.77 0.04
CA THR A 404 -5.82 -11.13 -1.02
C THR A 404 -5.75 -10.09 -2.14
N PHE A 405 -6.71 -9.15 -2.20
CA PHE A 405 -6.85 -8.14 -3.26
C PHE A 405 -5.55 -7.40 -3.58
N VAL A 406 -4.93 -6.76 -2.59
CA VAL A 406 -3.72 -5.96 -2.82
C VAL A 406 -2.57 -6.87 -3.24
N ALA A 407 -2.34 -7.98 -2.53
CA ALA A 407 -1.25 -8.91 -2.85
C ALA A 407 -1.40 -9.49 -4.27
N ALA A 408 -2.61 -9.85 -4.68
CA ALA A 408 -2.96 -10.33 -6.01
C ALA A 408 -2.64 -9.28 -7.09
N CYS A 409 -3.07 -8.03 -6.90
CA CYS A 409 -2.80 -6.97 -7.87
C CYS A 409 -1.30 -6.65 -7.98
N LEU A 410 -0.60 -6.57 -6.86
CA LEU A 410 0.84 -6.32 -6.84
C LEU A 410 1.62 -7.47 -7.49
N SER A 411 1.24 -8.71 -7.23
CA SER A 411 1.85 -9.90 -7.85
C SER A 411 1.59 -9.92 -9.36
N LEU A 412 0.35 -9.64 -9.79
CA LEU A 412 -0.02 -9.57 -11.20
C LEU A 412 0.74 -8.48 -11.96
N ALA A 413 1.01 -7.34 -11.33
CA ALA A 413 1.74 -6.24 -11.97
C ALA A 413 3.26 -6.47 -12.02
N SER A 414 3.83 -7.04 -10.96
CA SER A 414 5.29 -7.12 -10.78
C SER A 414 5.91 -8.48 -11.09
N GLY A 415 5.09 -9.54 -11.16
CA GLY A 415 5.54 -10.92 -11.22
C GLY A 415 6.16 -11.43 -9.90
N LEU A 416 6.12 -10.65 -8.82
CA LEU A 416 6.72 -11.01 -7.55
C LEU A 416 5.78 -11.87 -6.69
N ASN A 417 6.39 -12.61 -5.77
CA ASN A 417 5.67 -13.23 -4.67
C ASN A 417 5.43 -12.20 -3.53
N ILE A 418 4.17 -11.84 -3.30
CA ILE A 418 3.74 -10.79 -2.37
C ILE A 418 3.10 -11.41 -1.12
N PRO A 419 3.66 -11.19 0.09
CA PRO A 419 3.08 -11.72 1.31
C PRO A 419 1.74 -11.05 1.63
N LEU A 420 0.84 -11.80 2.26
CA LEU A 420 -0.42 -11.31 2.82
C LEU A 420 -0.17 -10.50 4.11
N ASN A 421 -1.26 -9.95 4.66
CA ASN A 421 -1.20 -9.04 5.81
C ASN A 421 -1.00 -9.76 7.15
N GLY A 422 -1.08 -11.09 7.24
CA GLY A 422 -0.80 -11.84 8.48
C GLY A 422 -1.92 -11.86 9.52
N SER A 423 -3.07 -11.25 9.23
CA SER A 423 -4.26 -11.24 10.11
C SER A 423 -5.53 -11.28 9.27
N GLU A 424 -6.54 -12.03 9.72
CA GLU A 424 -7.90 -11.95 9.18
C GLU A 424 -8.47 -10.55 9.38
N ASN A 425 -9.30 -10.09 8.44
CA ASN A 425 -10.00 -8.80 8.48
C ASN A 425 -9.08 -7.58 8.66
N ALA A 426 -7.81 -7.70 8.29
CA ALA A 426 -6.84 -6.62 8.18
C ALA A 426 -6.49 -6.38 6.71
N TYR A 427 -7.14 -5.42 6.05
CA TYR A 427 -7.00 -5.22 4.60
C TYR A 427 -7.24 -3.78 4.12
N VAL A 428 -6.81 -3.52 2.88
CA VAL A 428 -7.20 -2.34 2.09
C VAL A 428 -7.93 -2.82 0.85
N PHE A 429 -9.14 -2.33 0.59
CA PHE A 429 -10.00 -2.82 -0.49
C PHE A 429 -10.66 -1.68 -1.26
N TYR A 430 -10.94 -1.91 -2.54
CA TYR A 430 -11.60 -0.96 -3.43
C TYR A 430 -12.86 -1.62 -4.01
N PRO A 431 -13.97 -1.63 -3.27
CA PRO A 431 -15.19 -2.35 -3.66
C PRO A 431 -15.74 -1.88 -5.02
N GLY A 432 -15.55 -0.60 -5.34
CA GLY A 432 -16.05 0.00 -6.58
C GLY A 432 -15.44 -0.57 -7.86
N ILE A 433 -14.30 -1.27 -7.79
CA ILE A 433 -13.56 -1.72 -8.99
C ILE A 433 -13.26 -3.22 -8.99
N THR A 434 -13.73 -3.97 -8.00
CA THR A 434 -13.37 -5.38 -7.80
C THR A 434 -14.35 -6.36 -8.47
N SER A 435 -15.63 -6.00 -8.60
CA SER A 435 -16.70 -6.90 -9.06
C SER A 435 -16.80 -7.04 -10.59
N GLU A 436 -16.86 -5.92 -11.33
CA GLU A 436 -17.02 -5.88 -12.80
C GLU A 436 -16.36 -4.63 -13.44
N ASN A 437 -16.41 -4.53 -14.78
CA ASN A 437 -15.99 -3.34 -15.51
C ASN A 437 -16.97 -2.19 -15.23
N LYS A 438 -16.67 -1.42 -14.18
CA LYS A 438 -17.37 -0.18 -13.85
C LYS A 438 -17.26 0.83 -15.00
N VAL A 439 -18.33 1.61 -15.16
CA VAL A 439 -18.35 2.79 -16.02
C VAL A 439 -18.36 4.02 -15.12
N TRP A 440 -17.41 4.93 -15.36
CA TRP A 440 -17.35 6.23 -14.71
C TRP A 440 -17.82 7.32 -15.65
N ALA A 441 -18.48 8.32 -15.10
CA ALA A 441 -18.80 9.56 -15.79
C ALA A 441 -18.21 10.72 -14.97
N LEU A 442 -17.06 11.22 -15.40
CA LEU A 442 -16.33 12.29 -14.71
C LEU A 442 -16.78 13.66 -15.22
N PRO A 443 -17.21 14.58 -14.34
CA PRO A 443 -17.44 15.96 -14.73
C PRO A 443 -16.15 16.59 -15.27
N CYS A 444 -16.21 17.19 -16.46
CA CYS A 444 -15.06 17.82 -17.07
C CYS A 444 -15.45 19.00 -17.96
N LYS A 445 -14.47 19.80 -18.35
CA LYS A 445 -14.63 20.86 -19.34
C LYS A 445 -13.84 20.51 -20.59
N PHE A 446 -14.54 20.20 -21.67
CA PHE A 446 -13.92 19.94 -22.98
C PHE A 446 -13.51 21.27 -23.65
N LYS A 447 -12.30 21.30 -24.20
CA LYS A 447 -11.76 22.39 -25.03
C LYS A 447 -11.73 22.03 -26.52
N GLN A 448 -11.76 20.73 -26.85
CA GLN A 448 -11.80 20.20 -28.22
C GLN A 448 -12.74 19.00 -28.28
N ASP A 449 -13.19 18.62 -29.49
CA ASP A 449 -14.23 17.59 -29.71
C ASP A 449 -13.71 16.17 -29.96
N ALA A 450 -12.44 15.99 -30.37
CA ALA A 450 -11.87 14.68 -30.69
C ALA A 450 -11.21 13.98 -29.48
N GLY A 451 -10.95 12.67 -29.58
CA GLY A 451 -10.02 11.94 -28.70
C GLY A 451 -10.58 11.29 -27.43
N TYR A 452 -11.81 11.58 -27.02
CA TYR A 452 -12.39 11.08 -25.76
C TYR A 452 -13.79 10.52 -25.96
N LEU A 453 -14.19 9.57 -25.10
CA LEU A 453 -15.56 9.07 -25.01
C LEU A 453 -16.37 10.00 -24.09
N ARG A 454 -17.54 10.47 -24.54
CA ARG A 454 -18.25 11.58 -23.89
C ARG A 454 -19.74 11.33 -23.79
N GLU A 455 -20.34 11.88 -22.73
CA GLU A 455 -21.78 11.98 -22.56
C GLU A 455 -22.10 13.38 -22.00
N GLY A 456 -22.47 14.31 -22.87
CA GLY A 456 -22.56 15.74 -22.51
C GLY A 456 -21.22 16.30 -22.03
N ASP A 457 -21.23 16.98 -20.88
CA ASP A 457 -20.03 17.55 -20.23
C ASP A 457 -19.31 16.55 -19.31
N LYS A 458 -19.43 15.24 -19.60
CA LYS A 458 -18.79 14.17 -18.82
C LYS A 458 -17.89 13.32 -19.69
N LEU A 459 -16.70 13.06 -19.18
CA LEU A 459 -15.78 12.04 -19.71
C LEU A 459 -16.25 10.67 -19.24
N VAL A 460 -16.51 9.76 -20.17
CA VAL A 460 -16.93 8.39 -19.88
C VAL A 460 -15.72 7.46 -19.96
N VAL A 461 -15.51 6.68 -18.90
CA VAL A 461 -14.41 5.71 -18.81
C VAL A 461 -14.98 4.35 -18.45
N THR A 462 -14.62 3.31 -19.19
CA THR A 462 -15.10 1.94 -18.96
C THR A 462 -13.93 1.03 -18.58
N GLY A 463 -14.03 0.37 -17.42
CA GLY A 463 -12.91 -0.40 -16.86
C GLY A 463 -11.78 0.52 -16.38
N LEU A 464 -10.99 0.05 -15.43
CA LEU A 464 -9.87 0.85 -14.93
C LEU A 464 -8.76 0.91 -16.01
N PRO A 465 -8.36 2.10 -16.49
CA PRO A 465 -7.23 2.24 -17.40
C PRO A 465 -5.91 2.03 -16.65
N TYR A 466 -4.82 1.89 -17.39
CA TYR A 466 -3.48 2.00 -16.81
C TYR A 466 -3.25 3.45 -16.34
N ILE A 467 -2.73 3.61 -15.13
CA ILE A 467 -2.65 4.91 -14.43
C ILE A 467 -1.19 5.23 -14.10
N GLY A 468 -0.74 6.42 -14.50
CA GLY A 468 0.63 6.86 -14.27
C GLY A 468 1.67 6.08 -15.06
N SER A 469 2.94 6.28 -14.73
CA SER A 469 4.08 5.64 -15.39
C SER A 469 4.64 4.47 -14.57
N PRO A 470 5.16 3.42 -15.23
CA PRO A 470 5.67 2.24 -14.54
C PRO A 470 7.13 2.38 -14.07
N TYR A 471 7.81 3.48 -14.42
CA TYR A 471 9.27 3.65 -14.25
C TYR A 471 9.75 3.49 -12.81
N VAL A 472 8.87 3.74 -11.84
CA VAL A 472 9.21 3.64 -10.41
C VAL A 472 9.46 2.20 -9.97
N CYS A 473 8.68 1.25 -10.48
CA CYS A 473 8.80 -0.18 -10.17
C CYS A 473 9.30 -1.02 -11.35
N TYR A 474 9.84 -0.36 -12.38
CA TYR A 474 10.27 -0.97 -13.63
C TYR A 474 11.42 -1.98 -13.46
N PRO A 475 11.47 -3.07 -14.24
CA PRO A 475 10.46 -3.51 -15.22
C PRO A 475 9.25 -4.19 -14.56
N LEU A 476 8.11 -4.15 -15.26
CA LEU A 476 6.86 -4.80 -14.87
C LEU A 476 6.58 -6.04 -15.74
N ASP A 477 5.79 -6.97 -15.19
CA ASP A 477 5.45 -8.24 -15.84
C ASP A 477 3.95 -8.29 -16.18
N LEU A 478 3.48 -7.32 -16.96
CA LEU A 478 2.03 -7.13 -17.20
C LEU A 478 1.49 -7.99 -18.34
N THR A 479 2.33 -8.34 -19.30
CA THR A 479 1.96 -8.99 -20.55
C THR A 479 2.69 -10.31 -20.68
N VAL A 480 2.03 -11.32 -21.24
CA VAL A 480 2.65 -12.63 -21.51
C VAL A 480 3.78 -12.50 -22.54
N THR A 481 3.69 -11.50 -23.42
CA THR A 481 4.71 -11.17 -24.42
C THR A 481 5.48 -9.93 -24.00
N GLU A 482 6.74 -9.84 -24.42
CA GLU A 482 7.57 -8.64 -24.26
C GLU A 482 6.86 -7.38 -24.77
N ALA A 483 6.93 -6.29 -24.00
CA ALA A 483 6.29 -5.00 -24.28
C ALA A 483 7.10 -3.84 -23.66
N PRO A 484 6.72 -2.57 -23.85
CA PRO A 484 7.41 -1.43 -23.26
C PRO A 484 7.55 -1.47 -21.74
N THR A 485 6.75 -2.29 -21.05
CA THR A 485 6.81 -2.50 -19.60
C THR A 485 7.88 -3.51 -19.17
N SER A 486 8.34 -4.37 -20.08
CA SER A 486 9.14 -5.57 -19.77
C SER A 486 10.65 -5.32 -19.64
N GLY A 487 11.16 -4.15 -20.04
CA GLY A 487 12.61 -3.88 -20.07
C GLY A 487 13.21 -4.01 -21.46
N SER A 488 12.85 -5.06 -22.19
CA SER A 488 13.32 -5.34 -23.54
C SER A 488 12.18 -5.86 -24.40
N PHE A 489 12.13 -5.42 -25.66
CA PHE A 489 11.16 -5.89 -26.64
C PHE A 489 11.60 -5.54 -28.06
N LYS A 490 11.01 -6.21 -29.05
CA LYS A 490 11.19 -5.87 -30.46
C LYS A 490 10.04 -5.00 -30.98
N ILE A 491 10.35 -4.08 -31.89
CA ILE A 491 9.30 -3.42 -32.66
C ILE A 491 8.75 -4.45 -33.66
N PRO A 492 7.46 -4.78 -33.58
CA PRO A 492 6.83 -5.76 -34.45
C PRO A 492 6.65 -5.21 -35.87
N LYS A 493 6.66 -6.10 -36.86
CA LYS A 493 6.31 -5.76 -38.25
C LYS A 493 4.78 -5.62 -38.38
N PRO A 494 4.28 -4.76 -39.28
CA PRO A 494 2.84 -4.72 -39.60
C PRO A 494 2.31 -6.09 -40.00
N LEU A 495 1.07 -6.39 -39.59
CA LEU A 495 0.33 -7.56 -40.07
C LEU A 495 0.05 -7.45 -41.57
N LYS A 496 -0.27 -6.24 -42.03
CA LYS A 496 -0.60 -5.94 -43.43
C LYS A 496 -0.45 -4.46 -43.73
N TRP A 497 -0.08 -4.12 -44.96
CA TRP A 497 -0.16 -2.76 -45.49
C TRP A 497 -1.41 -2.56 -46.33
N ASN A 498 -1.97 -1.36 -46.29
CA ASN A 498 -3.02 -0.91 -47.18
C ASN A 498 -2.73 0.52 -47.67
N GLN A 499 -3.57 1.04 -48.59
CA GLN A 499 -3.38 2.39 -49.16
C GLN A 499 -3.45 3.53 -48.12
N ARG A 500 -3.97 3.26 -46.92
CA ARG A 500 -4.17 4.23 -45.84
C ARG A 500 -3.16 4.05 -44.69
N GLY A 501 -2.21 3.11 -44.79
CA GLY A 501 -1.18 2.87 -43.78
C GLY A 501 -0.95 1.39 -43.44
N ALA A 502 -0.47 1.14 -42.24
CA ALA A 502 -0.09 -0.19 -41.74
C ALA A 502 -1.02 -0.69 -40.64
N LEU A 503 -1.40 -1.96 -40.70
CA LEU A 503 -2.28 -2.61 -39.73
C LEU A 503 -1.46 -3.41 -38.72
N TYR A 504 -1.77 -3.25 -37.44
CA TYR A 504 -1.10 -3.90 -36.32
C TYR A 504 -2.10 -4.53 -35.35
N THR A 505 -1.64 -5.44 -34.50
CA THR A 505 -2.39 -5.78 -33.28
C THR A 505 -2.42 -4.57 -32.33
N ALA A 506 -3.35 -4.52 -31.38
CA ALA A 506 -3.43 -3.39 -30.44
C ALA A 506 -2.14 -3.24 -29.61
N LEU A 507 -1.57 -4.38 -29.18
CA LEU A 507 -0.33 -4.43 -28.43
C LEU A 507 0.87 -3.99 -29.29
N ASP A 508 0.92 -4.44 -30.53
CA ASP A 508 2.03 -4.14 -31.44
C ASP A 508 2.04 -2.69 -31.89
N ALA A 509 0.85 -2.11 -32.13
CA ALA A 509 0.69 -0.69 -32.38
C ALA A 509 1.17 0.14 -31.18
N TRP A 510 0.88 -0.31 -29.95
CA TRP A 510 1.34 0.37 -28.74
C TRP A 510 2.86 0.30 -28.57
N LYS A 511 3.49 -0.86 -28.82
CA LYS A 511 4.97 -0.99 -28.84
C LYS A 511 5.60 0.03 -29.79
N PHE A 512 5.08 0.11 -31.01
CA PHE A 512 5.58 1.06 -32.01
C PHE A 512 5.35 2.50 -31.58
N ALA A 513 4.14 2.84 -31.12
CA ALA A 513 3.79 4.20 -30.71
C ALA A 513 4.60 4.68 -29.51
N TRP A 514 4.83 3.82 -28.53
CA TRP A 514 5.68 4.13 -27.39
C TRP A 514 7.12 4.43 -27.82
N THR A 515 7.71 3.58 -28.66
CA THR A 515 9.08 3.81 -29.14
C THR A 515 9.16 5.07 -29.99
N ALA A 516 8.21 5.27 -30.92
CA ALA A 516 8.12 6.46 -31.75
C ALA A 516 8.06 7.75 -30.92
N ARG A 517 7.29 7.75 -29.83
CA ARG A 517 7.19 8.89 -28.90
C ARG A 517 8.53 9.24 -28.25
N ILE A 518 9.26 8.23 -27.78
CA ILE A 518 10.61 8.39 -27.22
C ILE A 518 11.66 8.63 -28.33
N CYS A 519 11.34 8.49 -29.61
CA CYS A 519 12.22 8.90 -30.70
C CYS A 519 11.98 10.35 -31.17
N GLY A 520 10.85 10.95 -30.77
CA GLY A 520 10.46 12.30 -31.15
C GLY A 520 9.44 12.36 -32.29
N TYR A 521 8.58 11.35 -32.38
CA TYR A 521 7.50 11.28 -33.34
C TYR A 521 6.13 11.20 -32.65
N ASP A 522 5.10 11.62 -33.36
CA ASP A 522 3.70 11.34 -33.05
C ASP A 522 3.16 10.32 -34.06
N VAL A 523 2.41 9.34 -33.57
CA VAL A 523 1.82 8.27 -34.37
C VAL A 523 0.33 8.55 -34.54
N ASN A 524 -0.09 8.83 -35.78
CA ASN A 524 -1.49 9.02 -36.12
C ASN A 524 -2.14 7.68 -36.41
N ILE A 525 -3.31 7.46 -35.80
CA ILE A 525 -3.99 6.17 -35.83
C ILE A 525 -5.46 6.30 -36.22
N GLN A 526 -6.02 5.17 -36.61
CA GLN A 526 -7.46 4.96 -36.72
C GLN A 526 -7.79 3.57 -36.14
N ILE A 527 -8.79 3.54 -35.27
CA ILE A 527 -9.29 2.30 -34.68
C ILE A 527 -10.71 2.07 -35.20
N PRO A 528 -10.93 1.07 -36.07
CA PRO A 528 -12.26 0.77 -36.58
C PRO A 528 -13.23 0.50 -35.44
N LYS A 529 -14.46 1.05 -35.53
CA LYS A 529 -15.57 0.84 -34.58
C LYS A 529 -15.28 1.19 -33.11
N SER A 530 -14.19 1.92 -32.81
CA SER A 530 -13.99 2.51 -31.50
C SER A 530 -15.08 3.54 -31.21
N ALA A 531 -15.67 3.48 -30.01
CA ALA A 531 -16.63 4.49 -29.56
C ALA A 531 -15.93 5.81 -29.23
N ALA A 532 -14.66 5.75 -28.83
CA ALA A 532 -13.81 6.93 -28.69
C ALA A 532 -13.18 7.31 -30.04
N SER A 533 -13.20 8.60 -30.37
CA SER A 533 -12.62 9.13 -31.62
C SER A 533 -11.10 9.28 -31.51
N TYR A 534 -10.39 8.17 -31.35
CA TYR A 534 -8.93 8.16 -31.26
C TYR A 534 -8.27 8.48 -32.60
N TYR A 535 -7.34 9.42 -32.57
CA TYR A 535 -6.57 9.85 -33.75
C TYR A 535 -5.05 9.84 -33.52
N LYS A 536 -4.60 9.77 -32.25
CA LYS A 536 -3.21 9.67 -31.83
C LYS A 536 -3.09 8.92 -30.51
N TYR A 537 -1.92 8.35 -30.22
CA TYR A 537 -1.60 7.89 -28.86
C TYR A 537 -1.27 9.07 -27.95
N TYR A 538 -1.79 9.06 -26.72
CA TYR A 538 -1.49 10.06 -25.70
C TYR A 538 -0.24 9.68 -24.90
N ALA A 539 0.59 10.68 -24.61
CA ALA A 539 1.76 10.56 -23.76
C ALA A 539 2.11 11.90 -23.13
N SER A 540 2.09 11.98 -21.80
CA SER A 540 2.47 13.17 -21.04
C SER A 540 3.93 13.55 -21.34
N ASN A 541 4.23 14.84 -21.36
CA ASN A 541 5.62 15.30 -21.48
C ASN A 541 6.42 15.11 -20.19
N GLU A 542 5.74 15.01 -19.03
CA GLU A 542 6.38 14.90 -17.71
C GLU A 542 7.05 13.54 -17.51
N ASN A 543 6.40 12.47 -17.98
CA ASN A 543 6.94 11.10 -17.87
C ASN A 543 7.32 10.48 -19.23
N SER A 544 6.87 11.05 -20.35
CA SER A 544 7.05 10.50 -21.69
C SER A 544 6.50 9.08 -21.89
N TRP A 545 5.66 8.59 -20.97
CA TRP A 545 5.04 7.27 -21.08
C TRP A 545 3.84 7.35 -22.04
N THR A 546 3.85 6.50 -23.06
CA THR A 546 2.70 6.36 -23.97
C THR A 546 1.74 5.34 -23.40
N HIS A 547 0.50 5.76 -23.13
CA HIS A 547 -0.51 4.89 -22.54
C HIS A 547 -1.11 3.95 -23.58
N ILE A 548 -1.41 2.71 -23.18
CA ILE A 548 -2.16 1.76 -24.01
C ILE A 548 -3.63 2.19 -24.08
N LEU A 549 -4.19 2.17 -25.29
CA LEU A 549 -5.58 2.54 -25.52
C LEU A 549 -6.47 1.35 -25.16
N THR A 550 -7.42 1.59 -24.26
CA THR A 550 -8.33 0.55 -23.73
C THR A 550 -9.78 1.05 -23.65
N ASN A 551 -9.98 2.33 -23.33
CA ASN A 551 -11.31 2.90 -23.16
C ASN A 551 -12.07 3.00 -24.50
N GLY A 552 -13.34 2.59 -24.52
CA GLY A 552 -14.20 2.69 -25.72
C GLY A 552 -13.80 1.80 -26.90
N ILE A 553 -12.84 0.88 -26.72
CA ILE A 553 -12.45 -0.11 -27.73
C ILE A 553 -13.15 -1.45 -27.41
N PRO A 554 -14.00 -1.98 -28.30
CA PRO A 554 -14.63 -3.28 -28.11
C PRO A 554 -13.61 -4.42 -28.00
N ASN A 555 -13.88 -5.41 -27.14
CA ASN A 555 -12.97 -6.55 -26.87
C ASN A 555 -12.70 -7.45 -28.09
N ASP A 556 -13.53 -7.39 -29.14
CA ASP A 556 -13.39 -8.15 -30.38
C ASP A 556 -12.46 -7.47 -31.39
N ILE A 557 -12.01 -6.24 -31.11
CA ILE A 557 -11.16 -5.45 -32.00
C ILE A 557 -9.73 -5.50 -31.52
N ASP A 558 -8.90 -6.24 -32.26
CA ASP A 558 -7.46 -6.29 -32.04
C ASP A 558 -6.68 -5.52 -33.11
N ALA A 559 -7.36 -4.91 -34.10
CA ALA A 559 -6.67 -4.27 -35.22
C ALA A 559 -6.63 -2.75 -35.07
N VAL A 560 -5.42 -2.19 -34.98
CA VAL A 560 -5.16 -0.75 -34.99
C VAL A 560 -4.47 -0.37 -36.29
N GLN A 561 -4.99 0.63 -36.98
CA GLN A 561 -4.38 1.16 -38.20
C GLN A 561 -3.50 2.36 -37.87
N ILE A 562 -2.22 2.27 -38.19
CA ILE A 562 -1.28 3.38 -38.13
C ILE A 562 -1.24 4.04 -39.50
N ILE A 563 -1.66 5.31 -39.57
CA ILE A 563 -1.83 6.06 -40.81
C ILE A 563 -0.52 6.72 -41.22
N SER A 564 0.13 7.41 -40.28
CA SER A 564 1.32 8.21 -40.58
C SER A 564 2.16 8.45 -39.34
N LEU A 565 3.46 8.65 -39.55
CA LEU A 565 4.42 9.05 -38.54
C LEU A 565 4.82 10.52 -38.74
N SER A 566 4.48 11.40 -37.80
CA SER A 566 4.81 12.84 -37.88
C SER A 566 5.92 13.21 -36.90
N LYS A 567 6.94 13.94 -37.37
CA LYS A 567 8.03 14.43 -36.51
C LYS A 567 7.52 15.50 -35.54
N ARG A 568 7.92 15.41 -34.27
CA ARG A 568 7.64 16.43 -33.26
C ARG A 568 8.66 17.57 -33.34
N LYS A 569 8.35 18.67 -32.65
CA LYS A 569 9.27 19.81 -32.45
C LYS A 569 10.65 19.37 -31.95
N TYR A 570 10.68 18.38 -31.05
CA TYR A 570 11.91 17.79 -30.52
C TYR A 570 12.06 16.37 -31.08
N HIS A 571 12.95 16.22 -32.05
CA HIS A 571 13.36 14.95 -32.67
C HIS A 571 14.67 14.47 -32.06
N PHE A 572 14.81 13.16 -31.83
CA PHE A 572 15.98 12.59 -31.14
C PHE A 572 16.66 11.49 -31.96
N ILE A 573 15.92 10.42 -32.28
CA ILE A 573 16.44 9.24 -32.98
C ILE A 573 15.57 9.00 -34.20
N THR A 574 16.16 8.80 -35.36
CA THR A 574 15.42 8.38 -36.55
C THR A 574 15.11 6.89 -36.45
N ILE A 575 13.86 6.49 -36.66
CA ILE A 575 13.45 5.07 -36.68
C ILE A 575 12.88 4.69 -38.05
N PRO A 576 12.89 3.40 -38.42
CA PRO A 576 12.22 2.93 -39.63
C PRO A 576 10.74 3.31 -39.64
N ASP A 577 10.28 3.82 -40.78
CA ASP A 577 8.87 4.17 -41.00
C ASP A 577 8.14 2.99 -41.66
N TYR A 578 7.44 2.20 -40.85
CA TYR A 578 6.67 1.05 -41.32
C TYR A 578 5.30 1.42 -41.90
N THR A 579 4.93 2.70 -41.97
CA THR A 579 3.60 3.12 -42.45
C THR A 579 3.41 2.93 -43.95
N SER A 580 4.49 2.89 -44.74
CA SER A 580 4.45 2.63 -46.17
C SER A 580 5.20 1.34 -46.53
N SER A 581 4.71 0.62 -47.54
CA SER A 581 5.33 -0.62 -48.04
C SER A 581 6.70 -0.42 -48.71
N ASN A 582 7.12 0.83 -48.92
CA ASN A 582 8.30 1.20 -49.71
C ASN A 582 9.57 1.41 -48.86
N VAL A 583 9.47 1.28 -47.54
CA VAL A 583 10.61 1.36 -46.60
C VAL A 583 10.99 -0.06 -46.16
N GLN A 584 12.29 -0.33 -46.01
CA GLN A 584 12.90 -1.61 -45.62
C GLN A 584 12.10 -2.36 -44.53
N ALA A 585 11.13 -3.18 -44.94
CA ALA A 585 10.23 -3.95 -44.08
C ALA A 585 10.96 -5.10 -43.33
N ASP A 586 12.28 -5.23 -43.52
CA ASP A 586 13.09 -6.33 -43.01
C ASP A 586 14.13 -5.95 -41.95
N VAL A 587 14.08 -4.72 -41.44
CA VAL A 587 14.95 -4.35 -40.33
C VAL A 587 14.26 -4.68 -39.01
N ASP A 588 14.83 -5.64 -38.27
CA ASP A 588 14.46 -5.89 -36.89
C ASP A 588 15.00 -4.75 -36.00
N VAL A 589 14.12 -4.21 -35.15
CA VAL A 589 14.47 -3.13 -34.22
C VAL A 589 14.31 -3.65 -32.80
N ASP A 590 15.43 -3.78 -32.10
CA ASP A 590 15.49 -4.18 -30.71
C ASP A 590 15.50 -2.93 -29.83
N VAL A 591 14.63 -2.89 -28.81
CA VAL A 591 14.52 -1.79 -27.86
C VAL A 591 14.83 -2.30 -26.47
N ASN A 592 15.77 -1.66 -25.79
CA ASN A 592 16.06 -1.92 -24.39
C ASN A 592 15.90 -0.64 -23.57
N VAL A 593 15.34 -0.78 -22.38
CA VAL A 593 15.03 0.32 -21.47
C VAL A 593 15.55 -0.03 -20.10
N SER A 594 16.34 0.86 -19.52
CA SER A 594 16.85 0.72 -18.16
C SER A 594 16.58 1.98 -17.35
N VAL A 595 16.19 1.79 -16.10
CA VAL A 595 16.10 2.90 -15.14
C VAL A 595 17.45 2.99 -14.42
N LEU A 596 18.17 4.07 -14.71
CA LEU A 596 19.53 4.28 -14.19
C LEU A 596 19.51 4.67 -12.72
N CYS A 597 18.58 5.54 -12.33
CA CYS A 597 18.38 5.92 -10.95
C CYS A 597 16.99 6.53 -10.75
N LYS A 598 16.55 6.60 -9.48
CA LYS A 598 15.35 7.33 -9.08
C LYS A 598 15.67 8.24 -7.90
N TYR A 599 15.01 9.38 -7.82
CA TYR A 599 15.24 10.38 -6.78
C TYR A 599 14.03 11.27 -6.62
N PHE A 600 13.85 11.81 -5.43
CA PHE A 600 12.74 12.71 -5.14
C PHE A 600 13.08 14.14 -5.53
N PHE A 601 12.05 14.87 -5.97
CA PHE A 601 12.10 16.31 -6.08
C PHE A 601 11.46 16.91 -4.85
N ILE A 602 12.21 17.67 -4.06
CA ILE A 602 11.66 18.29 -2.85
C ILE A 602 12.10 19.75 -2.85
N LYS A 603 11.13 20.67 -2.85
CA LYS A 603 11.36 22.12 -2.75
C LYS A 603 12.40 22.66 -3.77
N GLY A 604 12.34 22.17 -5.01
CA GLY A 604 13.25 22.60 -6.08
C GLY A 604 14.68 22.06 -5.99
N ARG A 605 14.98 21.16 -5.05
CA ARG A 605 16.28 20.50 -4.91
C ARG A 605 16.16 19.01 -5.23
N ARG A 606 17.17 18.50 -5.93
CA ARG A 606 17.36 17.05 -6.09
C ARG A 606 18.04 16.51 -4.84
N THR A 607 17.41 15.54 -4.19
CA THR A 607 18.01 14.81 -3.07
C THR A 607 18.34 13.39 -3.55
N PRO A 608 19.51 13.16 -4.18
CA PRO A 608 19.98 11.80 -4.39
C PRO A 608 20.42 11.25 -3.04
N ARG A 609 19.65 10.33 -2.47
CA ARG A 609 20.11 9.52 -1.35
C ARG A 609 20.11 8.07 -1.83
N PHE A 610 21.30 7.48 -1.85
CA PHE A 610 21.50 6.06 -1.98
C PHE A 610 22.04 5.56 -0.64
N SER A 611 21.40 4.55 -0.08
CA SER A 611 21.79 3.91 1.16
C SER A 611 21.41 2.46 1.00
N ASN A 612 22.41 1.60 0.90
CA ASN A 612 22.21 0.18 1.16
C ASN A 612 21.96 0.07 2.66
N ILE A 613 20.73 -0.25 3.06
CA ILE A 613 20.47 -0.66 4.44
C ILE A 613 21.06 -2.06 4.57
N VAL A 614 22.30 -2.13 5.07
CA VAL A 614 22.92 -3.37 5.50
C VAL A 614 22.45 -3.60 6.93
N ILE A 615 21.48 -4.50 7.10
CA ILE A 615 21.13 -4.99 8.44
C ILE A 615 22.08 -6.13 8.76
N GLN A 616 22.91 -5.95 9.79
CA GLN A 616 23.60 -7.08 10.39
C GLN A 616 22.55 -7.96 11.08
N LYS A 617 22.49 -9.23 10.67
CA LYS A 617 21.47 -10.20 11.10
C LYS A 617 21.55 -10.53 12.61
N ASP A 618 22.62 -10.09 13.27
CA ASP A 618 23.06 -10.59 14.58
C ASP A 618 22.44 -9.90 15.80
N ASP A 619 21.69 -8.80 15.62
CA ASP A 619 21.14 -8.03 16.75
C ASP A 619 19.75 -8.49 17.24
N LEU A 620 19.11 -9.48 16.60
CA LEU A 620 17.69 -9.81 16.86
C LEU A 620 17.42 -11.14 17.59
N ILE A 621 18.43 -11.98 17.80
CA ILE A 621 18.21 -13.40 18.07
C ILE A 621 19.01 -13.85 19.29
N ARG A 622 18.51 -13.57 20.50
CA ARG A 622 18.97 -14.29 21.70
C ARG A 622 17.86 -14.91 22.54
N GLN A 623 16.59 -14.60 22.29
CA GLN A 623 15.46 -15.07 23.14
C GLN A 623 14.15 -15.34 22.37
N ILE A 624 14.20 -15.51 21.04
CA ILE A 624 13.00 -15.78 20.23
C ILE A 624 13.31 -16.93 19.28
N HIS A 625 12.55 -18.02 19.35
CA HIS A 625 12.55 -19.07 18.34
C HIS A 625 11.48 -18.76 17.28
N PRO A 626 11.85 -18.26 16.08
CA PRO A 626 10.89 -17.97 15.03
C PRO A 626 10.28 -19.27 14.50
N VAL A 627 8.98 -19.24 14.19
CA VAL A 627 8.27 -20.36 13.58
C VAL A 627 8.25 -20.16 12.06
N SER A 628 8.52 -21.23 11.31
CA SER A 628 8.51 -21.26 9.84
C SER A 628 7.22 -21.80 9.22
N ASN A 629 6.31 -22.38 10.02
CA ASN A 629 5.11 -23.08 9.56
C ASN A 629 3.81 -22.27 9.70
N GLU A 630 2.99 -22.41 8.65
CA GLU A 630 1.66 -21.84 8.44
C GLU A 630 0.58 -22.78 9.00
N SER A 631 0.01 -22.46 10.17
CA SER A 631 -1.30 -23.01 10.55
C SER A 631 -2.47 -22.12 10.10
N ASN A 632 -2.17 -20.87 9.72
CA ASN A 632 -3.14 -19.86 9.31
C ASN A 632 -2.76 -19.30 7.93
N GLY A 633 -3.67 -19.47 6.95
CA GLY A 633 -3.44 -19.07 5.55
C GLY A 633 -3.15 -17.58 5.36
N MET A 634 -3.38 -16.74 6.37
CA MET A 634 -3.09 -15.30 6.35
C MET A 634 -1.60 -14.95 6.39
N TRP A 635 -0.71 -15.90 6.73
CA TRP A 635 0.75 -15.73 6.69
C TRP A 635 1.39 -16.17 5.35
N SER A 636 0.57 -16.66 4.43
CA SER A 636 0.98 -17.06 3.09
C SER A 636 1.24 -15.87 2.17
N SER A 637 1.48 -16.17 0.90
CA SER A 637 1.87 -15.18 -0.09
C SER A 637 1.24 -15.44 -1.45
N VAL A 638 0.88 -14.40 -2.18
CA VAL A 638 0.29 -14.51 -3.52
C VAL A 638 1.39 -14.39 -4.57
N GLN A 639 1.45 -15.35 -5.47
CA GLN A 639 2.40 -15.36 -6.57
C GLN A 639 1.72 -15.74 -7.89
N ARG A 640 2.26 -15.23 -8.98
CA ARG A 640 1.88 -15.62 -10.34
C ARG A 640 2.56 -16.94 -10.72
N ALA A 641 1.78 -17.87 -11.26
CA ALA A 641 2.24 -19.10 -11.87
C ALA A 641 1.63 -19.26 -13.28
N ASP A 642 2.06 -20.27 -14.03
CA ASP A 642 1.57 -20.54 -15.40
C ASP A 642 0.04 -20.75 -15.45
N CYS A 643 -0.54 -21.22 -14.34
CA CYS A 643 -1.98 -21.47 -14.19
C CYS A 643 -2.76 -20.29 -13.57
N GLY A 644 -2.13 -19.12 -13.41
CA GLY A 644 -2.68 -17.91 -12.79
C GLY A 644 -2.09 -17.59 -11.43
N LEU A 645 -2.69 -16.63 -10.74
CA LEU A 645 -2.36 -16.28 -9.36
C LEU A 645 -2.71 -17.44 -8.42
N MET A 646 -1.79 -17.74 -7.51
CA MET A 646 -1.96 -18.76 -6.48
C MET A 646 -1.49 -18.22 -5.13
N ILE A 647 -2.13 -18.72 -4.06
CA ILE A 647 -1.62 -18.56 -2.70
C ILE A 647 -0.56 -19.65 -2.50
N GLY A 648 0.70 -19.24 -2.50
CA GLY A 648 1.83 -20.10 -2.19
C GLY A 648 1.93 -20.31 -0.68
N LEU A 649 1.80 -21.56 -0.24
CA LEU A 649 2.29 -22.01 1.06
C LEU A 649 3.83 -21.88 1.02
N ARG A 650 4.44 -21.24 2.02
CA ARG A 650 5.91 -21.26 2.11
C ARG A 650 6.35 -22.72 2.25
N ALA A 651 7.22 -23.20 1.36
CA ALA A 651 7.95 -24.42 1.64
C ALA A 651 8.70 -24.22 2.98
N PRO A 652 8.58 -25.15 3.94
CA PRO A 652 9.29 -25.04 5.20
C PRO A 652 10.78 -24.92 4.90
N VAL A 653 11.41 -23.86 5.41
CA VAL A 653 12.87 -23.75 5.40
C VAL A 653 13.36 -24.84 6.35
N PHE A 654 13.83 -25.96 5.80
CA PHE A 654 14.59 -26.95 6.54
C PHE A 654 15.85 -26.25 7.07
N ILE A 655 15.92 -26.06 8.37
CA ILE A 655 17.19 -25.79 9.05
C ILE A 655 17.91 -27.14 9.10
N PRO A 656 19.07 -27.31 8.45
CA PRO A 656 19.85 -28.54 8.56
C PRO A 656 20.14 -28.84 10.04
N GLU A 657 20.05 -30.11 10.44
CA GLU A 657 20.30 -30.56 11.83
C GLU A 657 21.68 -30.13 12.37
N GLU A 658 22.59 -29.76 11.48
CA GLU A 658 23.94 -29.24 11.76
C GLU A 658 23.96 -27.88 12.49
N PHE A 659 22.82 -27.19 12.60
CA PHE A 659 22.69 -25.87 13.24
C PHE A 659 21.77 -25.84 14.47
N ARG A 660 21.34 -27.00 14.98
CA ARG A 660 20.76 -27.09 16.33
C ARG A 660 21.90 -27.39 17.31
N VAL A 661 22.08 -26.51 18.29
CA VAL A 661 23.05 -26.70 19.40
C VAL A 661 22.82 -28.04 20.08
#